data_AF-A0A6P4BLQ3-F1
#
_entry.id   AF-A0A6P4BLQ3-F1
#
_cell.length_a   1.000
_cell.length_b   1.000
_cell.length_c   1.000
_cell.angle_alpha   90.00
_cell.angle_beta   90.00
_cell.angle_gamma   90.00
#
_symmetry.space_group_name_H-M   'P 1'
#
loop_
_entity.id
_entity.type
_entity.pdbx_description
1 polymer ?
#
loop_
_entity_poly.entity_id
_entity_poly.type
_entity_poly.pdbx_seq_one_letter_code
_entity_poly.pdbx_strand_id
1 'polypeptide(L)'
;MYNNCKDAFAICRYAGYPSYFITITCNPKWTEIKDCVAAYSLNPSDRPDIISRVFKIKLDVLMKDLKDGSIFGKPKEIVYTVEFQKRGLPHCHILLFVQPAEKPRSSEDIDHHISAEIPDEHTQPKLYSLVQKFMIHGPCGVLNMSSPCIVNGRCSKFYPVPFCEKTSIDSAGFPRYKRSDNGRSTSKRNVNLDNRFVVPYNATLLLKYGYHINVEYTCQTSAIKYLFKYVHNGNDRVTASFFRLHDSVGSNVTVDEIQNYYDCRYISACEAFWRLFGFEIQYKKPNVIRLPFHLPNEQNVLYEDHQLIENVIDAAVSKDSMFIGWFKANKNFDLARTLTYVEMPSFFVWDKQGYLWRPRKQGNVIGRLTHIPHSHGEEYYLRMLLNYQKGCQTFADVRSVGGVVYDTFKEACYALGLLQDDREFIDALNKVSSWASPNYIRRLFAMLLMSNNIVRPDMVWEKCWQHCVDNSLLSGRHHLGKVSGLLLLSGYYFAINSYHSIQKRPVFSTSCSFQRSIHEIKSITLAEIEKLLQPNGRSLKDFPDMPFPNYAGLPEPSDTIFFDELNFDRTELASVTVDLISRLNRDQHIVFDTIENAVRRDAGGFFFVCGYGGTGKTFLWNALSASIRSKGDIVLNVASSGIAALLLPNGRTAHSRFKVPLSVN
;
A
#
# COMPACT_ATOMS: atom_id res chain seq x y z
N MET A 1 -4.19 -1.06 -11.66
CA MET A 1 -4.81 -0.52 -10.43
C MET A 1 -3.97 0.58 -9.77
N TYR A 2 -2.70 0.31 -9.42
CA TYR A 2 -1.77 1.28 -8.78
C TYR A 2 -1.67 2.64 -9.49
N ASN A 3 -1.70 2.60 -10.82
CA ASN A 3 -1.62 3.76 -11.68
C ASN A 3 -2.83 4.69 -11.57
N ASN A 4 -4.03 4.18 -11.29
CA ASN A 4 -5.23 4.99 -11.10
C ASN A 4 -5.23 5.72 -9.76
N CYS A 5 -4.61 5.13 -8.74
CA CYS A 5 -4.32 5.77 -7.46
C CYS A 5 -3.51 7.05 -7.66
N LYS A 6 -2.38 6.91 -8.37
CA LYS A 6 -1.47 8.02 -8.67
C LYS A 6 -2.15 9.12 -9.47
N ASP A 7 -3.04 8.74 -10.39
CA ASP A 7 -3.80 9.70 -11.18
C ASP A 7 -4.75 10.52 -10.28
N ALA A 8 -5.47 9.90 -9.35
CA ALA A 8 -6.30 10.64 -8.41
C ALA A 8 -5.50 11.51 -7.43
N PHE A 9 -4.30 11.08 -7.00
CA PHE A 9 -3.40 11.95 -6.24
C PHE A 9 -2.95 13.17 -7.05
N ALA A 10 -2.71 13.03 -8.35
CA ALA A 10 -2.44 14.18 -9.22
C ALA A 10 -3.67 15.12 -9.31
N ILE A 11 -4.88 14.56 -9.40
CA ILE A 11 -6.12 15.36 -9.34
C ILE A 11 -6.21 16.10 -8.01
N CYS A 12 -5.84 15.49 -6.89
CA CYS A 12 -5.87 16.16 -5.58
C CYS A 12 -4.81 17.27 -5.47
N ARG A 13 -3.61 17.06 -6.02
CA ARG A 13 -2.59 18.12 -6.10
C ARG A 13 -3.09 19.32 -6.92
N TYR A 14 -3.85 19.06 -7.98
CA TYR A 14 -4.43 20.09 -8.84
C TYR A 14 -5.69 20.76 -8.26
N ALA A 15 -6.63 19.95 -7.74
CA ALA A 15 -7.94 20.38 -7.32
C ALA A 15 -7.98 20.86 -5.86
N GLY A 16 -7.05 20.40 -5.02
CA GLY A 16 -7.12 20.44 -3.56
C GLY A 16 -7.76 19.17 -3.01
N TYR A 17 -8.17 19.20 -1.74
CA TYR A 17 -8.88 18.08 -1.12
C TYR A 17 -10.33 17.97 -1.63
N PRO A 18 -10.86 16.73 -1.76
CA PRO A 18 -12.28 16.52 -2.02
C PRO A 18 -13.12 17.16 -0.91
N SER A 19 -14.33 17.56 -1.24
CA SER A 19 -15.30 18.13 -0.28
C SER A 19 -16.26 17.07 0.24
N TYR A 20 -16.65 16.13 -0.62
CA TYR A 20 -17.57 15.07 -0.26
C TYR A 20 -17.06 13.71 -0.72
N PHE A 21 -17.32 12.70 0.10
CA PHE A 21 -17.18 11.29 -0.23
C PHE A 21 -18.57 10.65 -0.24
N ILE A 22 -19.01 10.20 -1.41
CA ILE A 22 -20.35 9.65 -1.61
C ILE A 22 -20.19 8.18 -1.98
N THR A 23 -20.94 7.31 -1.31
CA THR A 23 -21.04 5.90 -1.70
C THR A 23 -22.48 5.55 -2.03
N ILE A 24 -22.70 4.81 -3.11
CA ILE A 24 -24.02 4.32 -3.50
C ILE A 24 -23.97 2.82 -3.75
N THR A 25 -24.96 2.07 -3.28
CA THR A 25 -25.12 0.66 -3.61
C THR A 25 -26.35 0.46 -4.47
N CYS A 26 -26.22 -0.34 -5.52
CA CYS A 26 -27.33 -0.71 -6.39
C CYS A 26 -28.53 -1.25 -5.59
N ASN A 27 -29.73 -0.81 -5.96
CA ASN A 27 -30.97 -1.29 -5.38
C ASN A 27 -31.66 -2.27 -6.35
N PRO A 28 -31.58 -3.58 -6.11
CA PRO A 28 -32.21 -4.58 -6.99
C PRO A 28 -33.75 -4.52 -6.96
N LYS A 29 -34.34 -3.73 -6.06
CA LYS A 29 -35.81 -3.57 -5.92
C LYS A 29 -36.36 -2.36 -6.69
N TRP A 30 -35.56 -1.69 -7.50
CA TRP A 30 -36.04 -0.66 -8.43
C TRP A 30 -37.14 -1.23 -9.34
N THR A 31 -38.16 -0.43 -9.61
CA THR A 31 -39.31 -0.83 -10.42
C THR A 31 -38.87 -1.25 -11.81
N GLU A 32 -37.94 -0.53 -12.42
CA GLU A 32 -37.41 -0.83 -13.75
C GLU A 32 -36.76 -2.22 -13.82
N ILE A 33 -36.12 -2.68 -12.73
CA ILE A 33 -35.55 -4.04 -12.66
C ILE A 33 -36.67 -5.06 -12.44
N LYS A 34 -37.56 -4.79 -11.46
CA LYS A 34 -38.66 -5.69 -11.11
C LYS A 34 -39.60 -5.94 -12.27
N ASP A 35 -40.02 -4.89 -12.96
CA ASP A 35 -40.97 -4.97 -14.07
C ASP A 35 -40.35 -5.76 -15.24
N CYS A 36 -39.03 -5.62 -15.45
CA CYS A 36 -38.32 -6.35 -16.50
C CYS A 36 -38.17 -7.85 -16.20
N VAL A 37 -38.01 -8.24 -14.94
CA VAL A 37 -37.88 -9.67 -14.56
C VAL A 37 -39.22 -10.35 -14.25
N ALA A 38 -40.24 -9.57 -13.88
CA ALA A 38 -41.57 -10.07 -13.52
C ALA A 38 -42.24 -10.85 -14.65
N ALA A 39 -42.08 -10.40 -15.89
CA ALA A 39 -42.63 -11.06 -17.08
C ALA A 39 -42.09 -12.49 -17.29
N TYR A 40 -40.96 -12.82 -16.67
CA TYR A 40 -40.28 -14.11 -16.82
C TYR A 40 -40.27 -14.93 -15.51
N SER A 41 -40.97 -14.47 -14.47
CA SER A 41 -40.95 -15.10 -13.14
C SER A 41 -39.54 -15.26 -12.55
N LEU A 42 -38.62 -14.34 -12.90
CA LEU A 42 -37.24 -14.35 -12.42
C LEU A 42 -37.06 -13.39 -11.23
N ASN A 43 -36.03 -13.64 -10.41
CA ASN A 43 -35.57 -12.68 -9.43
C ASN A 43 -34.57 -11.71 -10.08
N PRO A 44 -34.44 -10.47 -9.56
CA PRO A 44 -33.40 -9.53 -9.99
C PRO A 44 -31.98 -10.13 -10.02
N SER A 45 -31.65 -10.98 -9.04
CA SER A 45 -30.35 -11.66 -8.94
C SER A 45 -30.03 -12.56 -10.14
N ASP A 46 -31.06 -13.03 -10.83
CA ASP A 46 -30.94 -13.95 -11.96
C ASP A 46 -30.61 -13.20 -13.26
N ARG A 47 -30.74 -11.86 -13.25
CA ARG A 47 -30.46 -10.95 -14.38
C ARG A 47 -29.43 -9.88 -14.02
N PRO A 48 -28.16 -10.27 -13.74
CA PRO A 48 -27.06 -9.35 -13.42
C PRO A 48 -26.74 -8.38 -14.56
N ASP A 49 -27.08 -8.74 -15.79
CA ASP A 49 -27.01 -7.88 -16.97
C ASP A 49 -27.94 -6.67 -16.86
N ILE A 50 -29.19 -6.88 -16.44
CA ILE A 50 -30.18 -5.81 -16.21
C ILE A 50 -29.75 -4.95 -15.03
N ILE A 51 -29.34 -5.57 -13.91
CA ILE A 51 -28.84 -4.86 -12.73
C ILE A 51 -27.71 -3.89 -13.12
N SER A 52 -26.72 -4.39 -13.87
CA SER A 52 -25.55 -3.61 -14.27
C SER A 52 -25.93 -2.44 -15.18
N ARG A 53 -26.82 -2.65 -16.16
CA ARG A 53 -27.31 -1.60 -17.05
C ARG A 53 -28.10 -0.52 -16.31
N VAL A 54 -29.08 -0.91 -15.49
CA VAL A 54 -29.91 0.05 -14.74
C VAL A 54 -29.05 0.84 -13.76
N PHE A 55 -28.10 0.18 -13.07
CA PHE A 55 -27.15 0.89 -12.21
C PHE A 55 -26.30 1.90 -12.99
N LYS A 56 -25.75 1.52 -14.15
CA LYS A 56 -24.96 2.43 -14.99
C LYS A 56 -25.78 3.65 -15.44
N ILE A 57 -27.01 3.44 -15.90
CA ILE A 57 -27.91 4.53 -16.31
C ILE A 57 -28.14 5.50 -15.14
N LYS A 58 -28.51 4.99 -13.96
CA LYS A 58 -28.76 5.86 -12.80
C LYS A 58 -27.47 6.50 -12.26
N LEU A 59 -26.32 5.85 -12.38
CA LEU A 59 -25.01 6.44 -12.07
C LEU A 59 -24.69 7.60 -13.02
N ASP A 60 -24.98 7.48 -14.31
CA ASP A 60 -24.76 8.55 -15.28
C ASP A 60 -25.65 9.77 -15.03
N VAL A 61 -26.92 9.53 -14.66
CA VAL A 61 -27.84 10.61 -14.25
C VAL A 61 -27.34 11.27 -12.96
N LEU A 62 -26.86 10.48 -11.98
CA LEU A 62 -26.25 11.02 -10.76
C LEU A 62 -25.04 11.88 -11.08
N MET A 63 -24.16 11.44 -11.99
CA MET A 63 -23.01 12.24 -12.41
C MET A 63 -23.42 13.54 -13.09
N LYS A 64 -24.54 13.55 -13.83
CA LYS A 64 -25.09 14.78 -14.43
C LYS A 64 -25.60 15.74 -13.35
N ASP A 65 -26.34 15.25 -12.36
CA ASP A 65 -26.84 16.06 -11.25
C ASP A 65 -25.71 16.65 -10.40
N LEU A 66 -24.66 15.85 -10.11
CA LEU A 66 -23.51 16.35 -9.38
C LEU A 66 -22.75 17.42 -10.20
N LYS A 67 -22.71 17.28 -11.53
CA LYS A 67 -22.09 18.25 -12.46
C LYS A 67 -22.85 19.57 -12.59
N ASP A 68 -24.17 19.51 -12.46
CA ASP A 68 -25.05 20.69 -12.46
C ASP A 68 -24.77 21.60 -11.26
N GLY A 69 -24.39 21.02 -10.12
CA GLY A 69 -23.96 21.77 -8.94
C GLY A 69 -25.09 22.29 -8.05
N SER A 70 -26.35 22.06 -8.40
CA SER A 70 -27.51 22.46 -7.58
C SER A 70 -27.60 21.79 -6.20
N ILE A 71 -26.91 20.66 -5.99
CA ILE A 71 -27.01 19.88 -4.74
C ILE A 71 -25.90 20.22 -3.75
N PHE A 72 -24.65 20.37 -4.22
CA PHE A 72 -23.46 20.54 -3.35
C PHE A 72 -22.61 21.76 -3.74
N GLY A 73 -23.09 22.60 -4.67
CA GLY A 73 -22.30 23.64 -5.33
C GLY A 73 -21.58 23.13 -6.58
N LYS A 74 -21.05 24.07 -7.37
CA LYS A 74 -20.39 23.79 -8.64
C LYS A 74 -19.16 22.90 -8.43
N PRO A 75 -19.08 21.73 -9.10
CA PRO A 75 -17.91 20.89 -8.98
C PRO A 75 -16.73 21.51 -9.73
N LYS A 76 -15.59 21.52 -9.06
CA LYS A 76 -14.27 21.66 -9.69
C LYS A 76 -13.92 20.37 -10.41
N GLU A 77 -13.99 19.23 -9.74
CA GLU A 77 -13.62 17.91 -10.29
C GLU A 77 -14.42 16.76 -9.68
N ILE A 78 -14.45 15.61 -10.37
CA ILE A 78 -15.16 14.39 -9.93
C ILE A 78 -14.33 13.16 -10.28
N VAL A 79 -14.18 12.27 -9.31
CA VAL A 79 -13.55 10.96 -9.49
C VAL A 79 -14.48 9.91 -8.91
N TYR A 80 -14.74 8.81 -9.63
CA TYR A 80 -15.44 7.69 -9.03
C TYR A 80 -14.85 6.35 -9.46
N THR A 81 -15.13 5.33 -8.66
CA THR A 81 -14.81 3.93 -8.93
C THR A 81 -15.99 3.06 -8.57
N VAL A 82 -16.29 2.10 -9.44
CA VAL A 82 -17.27 1.05 -9.19
C VAL A 82 -16.54 -0.17 -8.62
N GLU A 83 -17.06 -0.68 -7.52
CA GLU A 83 -16.68 -1.92 -6.84
C GLU A 83 -17.86 -2.87 -6.89
N PHE A 84 -17.61 -4.17 -6.98
CA PHE A 84 -18.65 -5.19 -6.90
C PHE A 84 -18.54 -5.86 -5.55
N GLN A 85 -19.47 -5.53 -4.64
CA GLN A 85 -19.46 -6.09 -3.28
C GLN A 85 -19.61 -7.62 -3.33
N LYS A 86 -19.26 -8.33 -2.25
CA LYS A 86 -19.36 -9.81 -2.16
C LYS A 86 -20.71 -10.41 -2.54
N ARG A 87 -21.80 -9.63 -2.48
CA ARG A 87 -23.15 -10.02 -2.93
C ARG A 87 -23.39 -9.83 -4.44
N GLY A 88 -22.35 -9.47 -5.18
CA GLY A 88 -22.36 -9.22 -6.61
C GLY A 88 -22.99 -7.90 -7.04
N LEU A 89 -23.52 -7.07 -6.14
CA LEU A 89 -24.15 -5.80 -6.52
C LEU A 89 -23.10 -4.72 -6.82
N PRO A 90 -23.30 -3.92 -7.88
CA PRO A 90 -22.50 -2.74 -8.13
C PRO A 90 -22.62 -1.75 -6.96
N HIS A 91 -21.47 -1.21 -6.57
CA HIS A 91 -21.31 -0.19 -5.55
C HIS A 91 -20.36 0.87 -6.08
N CYS A 92 -20.67 2.15 -5.93
CA CYS A 92 -19.83 3.22 -6.47
C CYS A 92 -19.35 4.10 -5.33
N HIS A 93 -18.05 4.39 -5.33
CA HIS A 93 -17.43 5.38 -4.45
C HIS A 93 -17.05 6.60 -5.28
N ILE A 94 -17.50 7.78 -4.85
CA ILE A 94 -17.38 9.04 -5.58
C ILE A 94 -16.68 10.05 -4.68
N LEU A 95 -15.65 10.70 -5.20
CA LEU A 95 -15.03 11.90 -4.65
C LEU A 95 -15.50 13.11 -5.44
N LEU A 96 -16.13 14.05 -4.75
CA LEU A 96 -16.60 15.31 -5.30
C LEU A 96 -15.75 16.45 -4.79
N PHE A 97 -15.13 17.19 -5.71
CA PHE A 97 -14.31 18.37 -5.41
C PHE A 97 -15.15 19.60 -5.76
N VAL A 98 -15.61 20.35 -4.77
CA VAL A 98 -16.41 21.57 -4.98
C VAL A 98 -15.49 22.78 -5.11
N GLN A 99 -15.89 23.76 -5.92
CA GLN A 99 -15.15 25.02 -6.05
C GLN A 99 -14.90 25.65 -4.66
N PRO A 100 -13.68 26.17 -4.37
CA PRO A 100 -13.34 26.69 -3.05
C PRO A 100 -14.33 27.74 -2.51
N ALA A 101 -14.89 28.57 -3.39
CA ALA A 101 -15.85 29.61 -3.02
C ALA A 101 -17.18 29.04 -2.49
N GLU A 102 -17.59 27.87 -2.97
CA GLU A 102 -18.87 27.20 -2.70
C GLU A 102 -18.74 26.03 -1.70
N LYS A 103 -17.55 25.81 -1.12
CA LYS A 103 -17.38 24.81 -0.07
C LYS A 103 -18.15 25.22 1.20
N PRO A 104 -18.74 24.27 1.95
CA PRO A 104 -19.31 24.52 3.28
C PRO A 104 -18.30 25.24 4.19
N ARG A 105 -18.75 26.28 4.89
CA ARG A 105 -17.91 27.07 5.82
C ARG A 105 -18.36 26.96 7.27
N SER A 106 -19.57 26.45 7.50
CA SER A 106 -20.17 26.25 8.82
C SER A 106 -20.74 24.84 8.99
N SER A 107 -21.04 24.46 10.23
CA SER A 107 -21.77 23.24 10.56
C SER A 107 -23.16 23.21 9.91
N GLU A 108 -23.80 24.37 9.84
CA GLU A 108 -25.13 24.57 9.26
C GLU A 108 -25.11 24.33 7.75
N ASP A 109 -24.06 24.76 7.05
CA ASP A 109 -23.86 24.45 5.62
C ASP A 109 -23.68 22.95 5.38
N ILE A 110 -23.04 22.23 6.31
CA ILE A 110 -22.89 20.78 6.23
C ILE A 110 -24.25 20.12 6.46
N ASP A 111 -24.99 20.55 7.49
CA ASP A 111 -26.31 20.03 7.84
C ASP A 111 -27.36 20.26 6.73
N HIS A 112 -27.19 21.31 5.93
CA HIS A 112 -28.02 21.54 4.73
C HIS A 112 -27.83 20.45 3.67
N HIS A 113 -26.64 19.86 3.60
CA HIS A 113 -26.28 18.84 2.60
C HIS A 113 -26.37 17.41 3.13
N ILE A 114 -26.14 17.21 4.43
CA ILE A 114 -25.98 15.89 5.06
C ILE A 114 -26.82 15.83 6.32
N SER A 115 -27.71 14.84 6.40
CA SER A 115 -28.48 14.53 7.59
C SER A 115 -28.10 13.14 8.11
N ALA A 116 -28.08 12.99 9.44
CA ALA A 116 -27.98 11.72 10.12
C ALA A 116 -29.18 11.48 11.05
N GLU A 117 -30.35 12.01 10.67
CA GLU A 117 -31.58 11.96 11.46
C GLU A 117 -32.72 11.24 10.74
N ILE A 118 -33.61 10.65 11.53
CA ILE A 118 -34.90 10.12 11.10
C ILE A 118 -35.82 11.33 10.85
N PRO A 119 -36.31 11.52 9.61
CA PRO A 119 -37.25 12.58 9.31
C PRO A 119 -38.60 12.28 9.96
N ASP A 120 -39.44 13.30 10.06
CA ASP A 120 -40.75 13.16 10.67
C ASP A 120 -41.72 12.37 9.76
N GLU A 121 -42.36 11.35 10.31
CA GLU A 121 -43.20 10.42 9.55
C GLU A 121 -44.46 11.09 8.97
N HIS A 122 -45.00 12.10 9.66
CA HIS A 122 -46.23 12.77 9.24
C HIS A 122 -45.97 13.86 8.20
N THR A 123 -44.91 14.65 8.37
CA THR A 123 -44.58 15.77 7.48
C THR A 123 -43.74 15.33 6.28
N GLN A 124 -42.92 14.28 6.42
CA GLN A 124 -42.02 13.78 5.37
C GLN A 124 -42.13 12.25 5.19
N PRO A 125 -43.33 11.69 4.94
CA PRO A 125 -43.56 10.24 4.92
C PRO A 125 -42.72 9.50 3.89
N LYS A 126 -42.50 10.11 2.71
CA LYS A 126 -41.67 9.52 1.64
C LYS A 126 -40.21 9.40 2.06
N LEU A 127 -39.64 10.46 2.64
CA LEU A 127 -38.25 10.45 3.09
C LEU A 127 -38.09 9.49 4.28
N TYR A 128 -39.03 9.51 5.22
CA TYR A 128 -39.07 8.57 6.36
C TYR A 128 -39.02 7.12 5.90
N SER A 129 -39.89 6.73 4.96
CA SER A 129 -39.92 5.37 4.41
C SER A 129 -38.58 4.97 3.76
N LEU A 130 -37.93 5.89 3.04
CA LEU A 130 -36.63 5.64 2.41
C LEU A 130 -35.51 5.54 3.45
N VAL A 131 -35.50 6.41 4.47
CA VAL A 131 -34.53 6.40 5.56
C VAL A 131 -34.64 5.09 6.34
N GLN A 132 -35.85 4.72 6.78
CA GLN A 132 -36.12 3.43 7.43
C GLN A 132 -35.55 2.25 6.62
N LYS A 133 -35.83 2.25 5.32
CA LYS A 133 -35.48 1.13 4.43
C LYS A 133 -33.99 1.05 4.14
N PHE A 134 -33.35 2.18 3.86
CA PHE A 134 -32.01 2.20 3.28
C PHE A 134 -30.94 2.80 4.20
N MET A 135 -31.29 3.79 5.04
CA MET A 135 -30.32 4.57 5.81
C MET A 135 -30.17 4.11 7.25
N ILE A 136 -30.97 3.18 7.75
CA ILE A 136 -30.80 2.65 9.11
C ILE A 136 -29.76 1.53 9.10
N HIS A 137 -28.66 1.69 9.85
CA HIS A 137 -27.77 0.59 10.19
C HIS A 137 -28.55 -0.49 10.94
N GLY A 138 -28.36 -1.76 10.55
CA GLY A 138 -29.13 -2.85 11.15
C GLY A 138 -28.93 -2.93 12.67
N PRO A 139 -29.88 -3.54 13.40
CA PRO A 139 -29.67 -3.80 14.83
C PRO A 139 -28.38 -4.58 14.98
N CYS A 140 -27.46 -4.09 15.81
CA CYS A 140 -26.15 -4.66 16.03
C CYS A 140 -25.68 -4.39 17.46
N GLY A 141 -24.57 -5.01 17.85
CA GLY A 141 -24.00 -4.85 19.19
C GLY A 141 -24.88 -5.58 20.19
N VAL A 142 -25.24 -4.89 21.26
CA VAL A 142 -26.15 -5.42 22.29
C VAL A 142 -27.52 -5.80 21.73
N LEU A 143 -27.97 -5.14 20.66
CA LEU A 143 -29.28 -5.43 20.04
C LEU A 143 -29.25 -6.68 19.16
N ASN A 144 -28.08 -7.06 18.63
CA ASN A 144 -27.90 -8.29 17.87
C ASN A 144 -26.42 -8.62 17.65
N MET A 145 -25.90 -9.54 18.47
CA MET A 145 -24.49 -9.97 18.45
C MET A 145 -24.13 -10.81 17.21
N SER A 146 -25.12 -11.39 16.52
CA SER A 146 -24.91 -12.20 15.30
C SER A 146 -24.71 -11.35 14.03
N SER A 147 -24.78 -10.03 14.16
CA SER A 147 -24.70 -9.14 13.00
C SER A 147 -23.31 -9.22 12.33
N PRO A 148 -23.21 -9.27 10.99
CA PRO A 148 -21.93 -9.36 10.28
C PRO A 148 -20.97 -8.20 10.54
N CYS A 149 -21.47 -7.06 11.03
CA CYS A 149 -20.65 -5.90 11.38
C CYS A 149 -19.92 -6.06 12.72
N ILE A 150 -20.27 -7.07 13.54
CA ILE A 150 -19.68 -7.29 14.85
C ILE A 150 -18.32 -7.96 14.71
N VAL A 151 -17.30 -7.26 15.21
CA VAL A 151 -15.92 -7.71 15.25
C VAL A 151 -15.42 -7.49 16.67
N ASN A 152 -14.95 -8.54 17.32
CA ASN A 152 -14.49 -8.50 18.72
C ASN A 152 -15.53 -7.91 19.69
N GLY A 153 -16.81 -8.28 19.53
CA GLY A 153 -17.90 -7.84 20.40
C GLY A 153 -18.33 -6.37 20.22
N ARG A 154 -17.75 -5.63 19.27
CA ARG A 154 -18.15 -4.24 18.95
C ARG A 154 -18.51 -4.10 17.48
N CYS A 155 -19.38 -3.14 17.16
CA CYS A 155 -19.67 -2.83 15.77
C CYS A 155 -18.42 -2.22 15.11
N SER A 156 -17.92 -2.85 14.06
CA SER A 156 -16.80 -2.34 13.23
C SER A 156 -17.10 -1.00 12.54
N LYS A 157 -18.36 -0.57 12.54
CA LYS A 157 -18.84 0.71 12.03
C LYS A 157 -19.23 1.69 13.14
N PHE A 158 -18.88 1.38 14.39
CA PHE A 158 -19.06 2.24 15.56
C PHE A 158 -20.52 2.57 15.94
N TYR A 159 -21.48 1.73 15.50
CA TYR A 159 -22.88 1.85 15.91
C TYR A 159 -23.14 1.18 17.26
N PRO A 160 -24.03 1.76 18.11
CA PRO A 160 -24.72 3.04 17.93
C PRO A 160 -23.76 4.25 18.04
N VAL A 161 -23.91 5.23 17.15
CA VAL A 161 -23.15 6.48 17.21
C VAL A 161 -23.81 7.39 18.25
N PRO A 162 -23.06 8.02 19.18
CA PRO A 162 -23.65 8.89 20.20
C PRO A 162 -24.49 10.04 19.62
N PHE A 163 -25.48 10.50 20.39
CA PHE A 163 -26.23 11.72 20.06
C PHE A 163 -25.31 12.94 20.03
N CYS A 164 -25.67 13.91 19.19
CA CYS A 164 -24.91 15.12 18.96
C CYS A 164 -25.85 16.24 18.49
N GLU A 165 -26.03 17.30 19.28
CA GLU A 165 -27.01 18.35 18.94
C GLU A 165 -26.58 19.29 17.80
N LYS A 166 -25.27 19.33 17.50
CA LYS A 166 -24.70 20.16 16.44
C LYS A 166 -23.57 19.44 15.73
N THR A 167 -23.48 19.60 14.41
CA THR A 167 -22.35 19.07 13.65
C THR A 167 -21.04 19.71 14.11
N SER A 168 -20.02 18.89 14.32
CA SER A 168 -18.67 19.35 14.70
C SER A 168 -17.60 18.57 13.94
N ILE A 169 -16.45 19.19 13.71
CA ILE A 169 -15.29 18.54 13.10
C ILE A 169 -14.24 18.37 14.19
N ASP A 170 -13.73 17.14 14.37
CA ASP A 170 -12.68 16.90 15.36
C ASP A 170 -11.30 17.40 14.89
N SER A 171 -10.30 17.36 15.78
CA SER A 171 -8.91 17.76 15.45
C SER A 171 -8.28 16.90 14.35
N ALA A 172 -8.82 15.71 14.11
CA ALA A 172 -8.43 14.81 13.04
C ALA A 172 -9.26 15.03 11.76
N GLY A 173 -10.09 16.07 11.68
CA GLY A 173 -10.87 16.44 10.49
C GLY A 173 -12.05 15.52 10.17
N PHE A 174 -12.48 14.67 11.11
CA PHE A 174 -13.66 13.83 10.93
C PHE A 174 -14.92 14.56 11.43
N PRO A 175 -15.98 14.62 10.61
CA PRO A 175 -17.25 15.20 11.04
C PRO A 175 -17.99 14.25 11.98
N ARG A 176 -18.49 14.80 13.08
CA ARG A 176 -19.56 14.22 13.90
C ARG A 176 -20.83 14.98 13.55
N TYR A 177 -21.69 14.35 12.76
CA TYR A 177 -22.95 14.98 12.33
C TYR A 177 -23.96 15.09 13.45
N LYS A 178 -24.82 16.10 13.32
CA LYS A 178 -26.01 16.26 14.15
C LYS A 178 -26.87 15.00 14.13
N ARG A 179 -27.18 14.53 15.34
CA ARG A 179 -28.03 13.40 15.70
C ARG A 179 -28.77 13.78 16.98
N SER A 180 -29.88 14.49 16.86
CA SER A 180 -30.61 14.97 18.03
C SER A 180 -31.32 13.82 18.74
N ASP A 181 -31.45 13.88 20.07
CA ASP A 181 -32.34 12.96 20.80
C ASP A 181 -33.78 13.49 20.78
N ASN A 182 -34.38 13.47 19.59
CA ASN A 182 -35.72 14.03 19.34
C ASN A 182 -36.86 13.03 19.54
N GLY A 183 -36.59 11.87 20.17
CA GLY A 183 -37.57 10.82 20.43
C GLY A 183 -38.05 10.04 19.19
N ARG A 184 -37.56 10.37 17.99
CA ARG A 184 -37.94 9.65 16.76
C ARG A 184 -37.24 8.31 16.67
N SER A 185 -38.01 7.29 16.27
CA SER A 185 -37.49 5.96 16.03
C SER A 185 -38.20 5.30 14.86
N THR A 186 -37.60 4.25 14.31
CA THR A 186 -38.17 3.42 13.25
C THR A 186 -37.90 1.96 13.53
N SER A 187 -38.80 1.08 13.08
CA SER A 187 -38.62 -0.37 13.23
C SER A 187 -37.80 -0.96 12.08
N LYS A 188 -36.82 -1.79 12.43
CA LYS A 188 -36.05 -2.63 11.48
C LYS A 188 -35.80 -4.00 12.10
N ARG A 189 -36.26 -5.07 11.42
CA ARG A 189 -36.21 -6.46 11.94
C ARG A 189 -36.83 -6.58 13.34
N ASN A 190 -37.97 -5.92 13.55
CA ASN A 190 -38.73 -5.88 14.81
C ASN A 190 -37.97 -5.24 15.99
N VAL A 191 -36.94 -4.44 15.72
CA VAL A 191 -36.22 -3.64 16.73
C VAL A 191 -36.42 -2.16 16.41
N ASN A 192 -36.80 -1.37 17.42
CA ASN A 192 -36.88 0.08 17.30
C ASN A 192 -35.49 0.69 17.40
N LEU A 193 -35.13 1.49 16.40
CA LEU A 193 -33.84 2.15 16.27
C LEU A 193 -34.06 3.65 16.10
N ASP A 194 -33.25 4.45 16.79
CA ASP A 194 -33.30 5.91 16.78
C ASP A 194 -32.18 6.52 15.89
N ASN A 195 -31.98 7.84 16.00
CA ASN A 195 -30.98 8.59 15.23
C ASN A 195 -29.55 8.08 15.41
N ARG A 196 -29.24 7.31 16.46
CA ARG A 196 -27.90 6.73 16.67
C ARG A 196 -27.54 5.68 15.63
N PHE A 197 -28.52 5.13 14.92
CA PHE A 197 -28.35 4.10 13.89
C PHE A 197 -28.41 4.62 12.46
N VAL A 198 -28.63 5.92 12.25
CA VAL A 198 -28.76 6.48 10.90
C VAL A 198 -27.38 6.56 10.21
N VAL A 199 -27.29 6.17 8.96
CA VAL A 199 -26.15 6.37 8.06
C VAL A 199 -26.29 7.77 7.44
N PRO A 200 -25.25 8.64 7.49
CA PRO A 200 -25.33 9.98 6.93
C PRO A 200 -25.75 10.01 5.45
N TYR A 201 -26.73 10.84 5.11
CA TYR A 201 -27.32 10.85 3.76
C TYR A 201 -27.68 12.26 3.30
N ASN A 202 -27.80 12.43 1.99
CA ASN A 202 -28.40 13.62 1.40
C ASN A 202 -29.87 13.32 1.04
N ALA A 203 -30.80 14.12 1.57
CA ALA A 203 -32.24 13.90 1.40
C ALA A 203 -32.68 13.95 -0.08
N THR A 204 -32.18 14.92 -0.85
CA THR A 204 -32.50 15.10 -2.27
C THR A 204 -32.07 13.89 -3.10
N LEU A 205 -30.84 13.42 -2.91
CA LEU A 205 -30.34 12.24 -3.62
C LEU A 205 -31.06 10.97 -3.20
N LEU A 206 -31.36 10.80 -1.92
CA LEU A 206 -32.11 9.64 -1.43
C LEU A 206 -33.52 9.59 -2.05
N LEU A 207 -34.24 10.71 -2.07
CA LEU A 207 -35.57 10.83 -2.66
C LEU A 207 -35.56 10.56 -4.17
N LYS A 208 -34.59 11.11 -4.89
CA LYS A 208 -34.52 10.99 -6.35
C LYS A 208 -34.19 9.57 -6.82
N TYR A 209 -33.31 8.86 -6.09
CA TYR A 209 -32.75 7.61 -6.59
C TYR A 209 -33.13 6.35 -5.80
N GLY A 210 -33.51 6.48 -4.52
CA GLY A 210 -33.79 5.33 -3.67
C GLY A 210 -32.61 4.36 -3.55
N TYR A 211 -31.38 4.89 -3.49
CA TYR A 211 -30.15 4.14 -3.20
C TYR A 211 -30.04 3.82 -1.70
N HIS A 212 -29.20 2.82 -1.37
CA HIS A 212 -28.41 2.95 -0.15
C HIS A 212 -27.27 3.94 -0.44
N ILE A 213 -27.40 5.19 0.00
CA ILE A 213 -26.43 6.27 -0.21
C ILE A 213 -25.82 6.72 1.12
N ASN A 214 -24.49 6.71 1.22
CA ASN A 214 -23.78 7.38 2.30
C ASN A 214 -23.13 8.65 1.76
N VAL A 215 -23.32 9.79 2.41
CA VAL A 215 -22.66 11.05 2.05
C VAL A 215 -21.86 11.54 3.24
N GLU A 216 -20.56 11.67 3.04
CA GLU A 216 -19.63 12.13 4.07
C GLU A 216 -18.97 13.44 3.65
N TYR A 217 -18.91 14.43 4.55
CA TYR A 217 -18.06 15.59 4.38
C TYR A 217 -16.60 15.21 4.65
N THR A 218 -15.69 15.69 3.82
CA THR A 218 -14.26 15.44 4.00
C THR A 218 -13.44 16.68 3.67
N CYS A 219 -12.36 16.88 4.43
CA CYS A 219 -11.42 17.98 4.22
C CYS A 219 -9.95 17.50 4.24
N GLN A 220 -9.71 16.19 4.07
CA GLN A 220 -8.39 15.58 4.27
C GLN A 220 -8.01 14.52 3.24
N THR A 221 -6.71 14.21 3.19
CA THR A 221 -6.15 13.13 2.34
C THR A 221 -6.60 11.73 2.73
N SER A 222 -7.08 11.53 3.96
CA SER A 222 -7.52 10.22 4.47
C SER A 222 -8.70 9.64 3.68
N ALA A 223 -9.62 10.47 3.18
CA ALA A 223 -10.71 10.03 2.30
C ALA A 223 -10.20 9.52 0.93
N ILE A 224 -9.09 10.05 0.43
CA ILE A 224 -8.43 9.53 -0.78
C ILE A 224 -7.86 8.14 -0.49
N LYS A 225 -7.15 7.97 0.64
CA LYS A 225 -6.68 6.65 1.08
C LYS A 225 -7.84 5.67 1.23
N TYR A 226 -9.02 6.14 1.66
CA TYR A 226 -10.23 5.33 1.78
C TYR A 226 -10.81 4.92 0.43
N LEU A 227 -10.96 5.85 -0.53
CA LEU A 227 -11.33 5.52 -1.92
C LEU A 227 -10.41 4.42 -2.47
N PHE A 228 -9.10 4.57 -2.23
CA PHE A 228 -8.13 3.63 -2.74
C PHE A 228 -7.95 2.36 -1.93
N LYS A 229 -8.39 2.30 -0.66
CA LYS A 229 -8.45 1.05 0.11
C LYS A 229 -9.32 0.03 -0.62
N TYR A 230 -10.49 0.46 -1.10
CA TYR A 230 -11.43 -0.43 -1.81
C TYR A 230 -11.06 -0.67 -3.27
N VAL A 231 -10.30 0.26 -3.88
CA VAL A 231 -9.66 0.05 -5.19
C VAL A 231 -8.40 -0.82 -5.11
N HIS A 232 -7.76 -0.99 -3.95
CA HIS A 232 -6.51 -1.78 -3.81
C HIS A 232 -6.67 -3.04 -2.98
N ASN A 233 -7.82 -3.26 -2.34
CA ASN A 233 -8.24 -4.61 -2.06
C ASN A 233 -8.24 -5.31 -3.42
N GLY A 234 -7.22 -6.13 -3.66
CA GLY A 234 -7.14 -6.92 -4.88
C GLY A 234 -8.45 -7.67 -5.07
N ASN A 235 -8.72 -8.08 -6.30
CA ASN A 235 -9.89 -8.91 -6.56
C ASN A 235 -9.87 -10.10 -5.62
N ASP A 236 -11.04 -10.50 -5.12
CA ASP A 236 -11.15 -11.75 -4.38
C ASP A 236 -10.48 -12.86 -5.22
N ARG A 237 -9.54 -13.59 -4.62
CA ARG A 237 -8.80 -14.66 -5.28
C ARG A 237 -9.18 -15.99 -4.66
N VAL A 238 -9.32 -16.99 -5.50
CA VAL A 238 -9.59 -18.37 -5.10
C VAL A 238 -8.47 -19.22 -5.66
N THR A 239 -7.80 -19.97 -4.79
CA THR A 239 -6.90 -21.03 -5.22
C THR A 239 -7.71 -22.29 -5.44
N ALA A 240 -7.87 -22.73 -6.69
CA ALA A 240 -8.54 -23.99 -7.02
C ALA A 240 -7.50 -25.11 -7.11
N SER A 241 -7.76 -26.23 -6.44
CA SER A 241 -6.90 -27.43 -6.47
C SER A 241 -7.59 -28.55 -7.24
N PHE A 242 -6.96 -29.07 -8.29
CA PHE A 242 -7.44 -30.22 -9.04
C PHE A 242 -6.65 -31.46 -8.66
N PHE A 243 -7.34 -32.51 -8.20
CA PHE A 243 -6.74 -33.82 -7.99
C PHE A 243 -7.17 -34.72 -9.15
N ARG A 244 -6.21 -35.32 -9.87
CA ARG A 244 -6.54 -36.41 -10.79
C ARG A 244 -7.01 -37.60 -9.95
N LEU A 245 -8.23 -38.07 -10.19
CA LEU A 245 -8.68 -39.37 -9.66
C LEU A 245 -7.76 -40.45 -10.23
N HIS A 246 -7.12 -41.21 -9.33
CA HIS A 246 -6.07 -42.18 -9.63
C HIS A 246 -6.44 -43.13 -10.78
N ASP A 247 -5.62 -43.13 -11.84
CA ASP A 247 -5.45 -44.33 -12.67
C ASP A 247 -4.34 -45.19 -12.05
N SER A 248 -4.76 -46.28 -11.42
CA SER A 248 -3.97 -47.46 -11.02
C SER A 248 -2.76 -47.24 -10.08
N VAL A 249 -2.87 -47.87 -8.91
CA VAL A 249 -1.79 -48.08 -7.93
C VAL A 249 -0.61 -48.77 -8.62
N GLY A 250 0.50 -48.05 -8.85
CA GLY A 250 1.74 -48.64 -9.34
C GLY A 250 2.53 -47.83 -10.39
N SER A 251 2.00 -46.72 -10.91
CA SER A 251 2.76 -45.86 -11.82
C SER A 251 3.42 -44.69 -11.07
N ASN A 252 4.75 -44.58 -11.18
CA ASN A 252 5.52 -43.39 -10.77
C ASN A 252 5.20 -42.22 -11.73
N VAL A 253 3.98 -41.70 -11.66
CA VAL A 253 3.60 -40.52 -12.45
C VAL A 253 4.17 -39.29 -11.75
N THR A 254 5.03 -38.56 -12.44
CA THR A 254 5.50 -37.24 -12.01
C THR A 254 4.29 -36.32 -11.88
N VAL A 255 3.88 -36.03 -10.65
CA VAL A 255 2.79 -35.09 -10.37
C VAL A 255 3.36 -33.67 -10.44
N ASP A 256 2.94 -32.90 -11.44
CA ASP A 256 3.25 -31.48 -11.51
C ASP A 256 2.33 -30.72 -10.53
N GLU A 257 2.84 -30.46 -9.33
CA GLU A 257 2.12 -29.72 -8.29
C GLU A 257 1.75 -28.30 -8.74
N ILE A 258 2.49 -27.66 -9.64
CA ILE A 258 2.21 -26.30 -10.10
C ILE A 258 1.00 -26.28 -11.04
N GLN A 259 0.84 -27.28 -11.92
CA GLN A 259 -0.36 -27.42 -12.76
C GLN A 259 -1.63 -27.77 -11.97
N ASN A 260 -1.51 -28.30 -10.76
CA ASN A 260 -2.66 -28.70 -9.94
C ASN A 260 -3.31 -27.54 -9.17
N TYR A 261 -2.68 -26.36 -9.11
CA TYR A 261 -3.23 -25.19 -8.43
C TYR A 261 -3.34 -24.00 -9.38
N TYR A 262 -4.56 -23.48 -9.55
CA TYR A 262 -4.80 -22.22 -10.26
C TYR A 262 -5.10 -21.10 -9.26
N ASP A 263 -4.35 -20.00 -9.33
CA ASP A 263 -4.71 -18.74 -8.67
C ASP A 263 -5.75 -18.00 -9.53
N CYS A 264 -7.02 -18.24 -9.24
CA CYS A 264 -8.13 -17.69 -10.00
C CYS A 264 -8.59 -16.35 -9.41
N ARG A 265 -8.86 -15.39 -10.29
CA ARG A 265 -9.58 -14.17 -9.92
C ARG A 265 -11.08 -14.46 -9.86
N TYR A 266 -11.71 -14.18 -8.73
CA TYR A 266 -13.17 -14.10 -8.64
C TYR A 266 -13.67 -12.84 -9.36
N ILE A 267 -14.61 -13.02 -10.26
CA ILE A 267 -15.34 -11.96 -10.95
C ILE A 267 -16.82 -12.23 -10.69
N SER A 268 -17.50 -11.28 -10.02
CA SER A 268 -18.94 -11.41 -9.79
C SER A 268 -19.72 -11.34 -11.10
N ALA A 269 -20.94 -11.88 -11.14
CA ALA A 269 -21.75 -11.85 -12.36
C ALA A 269 -21.99 -10.42 -12.87
N CYS A 270 -22.29 -9.46 -11.99
CA CYS A 270 -22.43 -8.06 -12.42
C CYS A 270 -21.10 -7.46 -12.89
N GLU A 271 -19.95 -7.82 -12.30
CA GLU A 271 -18.65 -7.36 -12.81
C GLU A 271 -18.39 -7.90 -14.22
N ALA A 272 -18.70 -9.17 -14.46
CA ALA A 272 -18.55 -9.78 -15.78
C ALA A 272 -19.39 -9.04 -16.83
N PHE A 273 -20.68 -8.81 -16.54
CA PHE A 273 -21.55 -8.05 -17.45
C PHE A 273 -21.13 -6.60 -17.62
N TRP A 274 -20.68 -5.93 -16.55
CA TRP A 274 -20.14 -4.57 -16.62
C TRP A 274 -18.97 -4.47 -17.62
N ARG A 275 -18.06 -5.45 -17.57
CA ARG A 275 -16.93 -5.57 -18.49
C ARG A 275 -17.39 -5.90 -19.91
N LEU A 276 -18.32 -6.84 -20.08
CA LEU A 276 -18.87 -7.20 -21.40
C LEU A 276 -19.54 -6.01 -22.09
N PHE A 277 -20.19 -5.12 -21.34
CA PHE A 277 -20.77 -3.89 -21.88
C PHE A 277 -19.75 -2.78 -22.14
N GLY A 278 -18.47 -2.98 -21.84
CA GLY A 278 -17.44 -1.96 -22.00
C GLY A 278 -17.61 -0.77 -21.05
N PHE A 279 -18.35 -0.94 -19.94
CA PHE A 279 -18.54 0.14 -18.98
C PHE A 279 -17.25 0.41 -18.21
N GLU A 280 -16.85 1.67 -18.14
CA GLU A 280 -15.69 2.07 -17.36
C GLU A 280 -15.93 1.82 -15.87
N ILE A 281 -15.03 1.07 -15.23
CA ILE A 281 -15.04 0.85 -13.78
C ILE A 281 -14.65 2.15 -13.05
N GLN A 282 -13.83 2.99 -13.67
CA GLN A 282 -13.32 4.21 -13.06
C GLN A 282 -13.48 5.40 -13.99
N TYR A 283 -13.95 6.49 -13.43
CA TYR A 283 -14.09 7.76 -14.10
C TYR A 283 -13.26 8.81 -13.38
N LYS A 284 -12.57 9.64 -14.14
CA LYS A 284 -11.71 10.71 -13.63
C LYS A 284 -11.92 11.95 -14.48
N LYS A 285 -12.26 13.06 -13.84
CA LYS A 285 -12.19 14.39 -14.41
C LYS A 285 -11.29 15.25 -13.50
N PRO A 286 -10.29 15.97 -14.04
CA PRO A 286 -9.90 16.03 -15.46
C PRO A 286 -9.13 14.75 -15.85
N ASN A 287 -8.92 14.55 -17.14
CA ASN A 287 -8.09 13.44 -17.60
C ASN A 287 -6.64 13.65 -17.14
N VAL A 288 -5.97 12.55 -16.76
CA VAL A 288 -4.56 12.57 -16.32
C VAL A 288 -3.69 11.91 -17.37
N ILE A 289 -2.78 12.67 -17.98
CA ILE A 289 -1.78 12.14 -18.92
C ILE A 289 -0.50 11.83 -18.15
N ARG A 290 0.03 10.63 -18.36
CA ARG A 290 1.33 10.25 -17.83
C ARG A 290 2.42 10.76 -18.76
N LEU A 291 3.39 11.42 -18.17
CA LEU A 291 4.51 12.03 -18.86
C LEU A 291 5.75 11.18 -18.61
N PRO A 292 6.18 10.36 -19.59
CA PRO A 292 7.46 9.68 -19.52
C PRO A 292 8.58 10.71 -19.64
N PHE A 293 9.72 10.39 -19.05
CA PHE A 293 10.98 11.11 -19.17
C PHE A 293 12.10 10.08 -19.02
N HIS A 294 13.32 10.48 -19.32
CA HIS A 294 14.51 9.62 -19.30
C HIS A 294 15.75 10.49 -19.13
N LEU A 295 16.86 9.87 -18.72
CA LEU A 295 18.17 10.52 -18.73
C LEU A 295 18.69 10.72 -20.16
N PRO A 296 19.73 11.55 -20.37
CA PRO A 296 20.36 11.71 -21.68
C PRO A 296 20.75 10.35 -22.28
N ASN A 297 20.33 10.11 -23.53
CA ASN A 297 20.59 8.86 -24.28
C ASN A 297 19.95 7.58 -23.72
N GLU A 298 19.06 7.66 -22.73
CA GLU A 298 18.35 6.52 -22.14
C GLU A 298 16.88 6.43 -22.58
N GLN A 299 16.56 6.85 -23.81
CA GLN A 299 15.19 6.81 -24.31
C GLN A 299 14.73 5.36 -24.53
N ASN A 300 13.61 4.97 -23.89
CA ASN A 300 12.98 3.68 -24.12
C ASN A 300 12.38 3.59 -25.53
N VAL A 301 12.71 2.51 -26.25
CA VAL A 301 12.19 2.18 -27.58
C VAL A 301 11.41 0.88 -27.48
N LEU A 302 10.12 0.90 -27.83
CA LEU A 302 9.28 -0.29 -27.90
C LEU A 302 9.24 -0.78 -29.34
N TYR A 303 9.52 -2.07 -29.53
CA TYR A 303 9.47 -2.74 -30.81
C TYR A 303 8.89 -4.15 -30.64
N GLU A 304 8.38 -4.71 -31.72
CA GLU A 304 7.84 -6.07 -31.77
C GLU A 304 8.90 -7.02 -32.32
N ASP A 305 8.90 -8.29 -31.89
CA ASP A 305 9.95 -9.27 -32.19
C ASP A 305 10.22 -9.48 -33.70
N HIS A 306 9.21 -9.28 -34.54
CA HIS A 306 9.30 -9.39 -36.00
C HIS A 306 9.85 -8.14 -36.73
N GLN A 307 10.12 -7.04 -36.01
CA GLN A 307 10.58 -5.79 -36.64
C GLN A 307 12.09 -5.84 -36.91
N LEU A 308 12.51 -5.40 -38.10
CA LEU A 308 13.92 -5.26 -38.44
C LEU A 308 14.57 -4.20 -37.54
N ILE A 309 15.74 -4.51 -37.00
CA ILE A 309 16.45 -3.64 -36.05
C ILE A 309 16.78 -2.27 -36.64
N GLU A 310 17.10 -2.21 -37.93
CA GLU A 310 17.38 -0.96 -38.66
C GLU A 310 16.16 -0.03 -38.64
N ASN A 311 14.97 -0.56 -38.93
CA ASN A 311 13.72 0.20 -38.87
C ASN A 311 13.40 0.67 -37.44
N VAL A 312 13.77 -0.10 -36.42
CA VAL A 312 13.60 0.26 -35.00
C VAL A 312 14.52 1.43 -34.64
N ILE A 313 15.79 1.38 -35.07
CA ILE A 313 16.77 2.45 -34.85
C ILE A 313 16.34 3.72 -35.58
N ASP A 314 15.97 3.62 -36.86
CA ASP A 314 15.50 4.76 -37.66
C ASP A 314 14.25 5.40 -37.05
N ALA A 315 13.32 4.58 -36.55
CA ALA A 315 12.16 5.06 -35.83
C ALA A 315 12.54 5.75 -34.50
N ALA A 316 13.50 5.21 -33.75
CA ALA A 316 13.94 5.79 -32.49
C ALA A 316 14.63 7.15 -32.68
N VAL A 317 15.40 7.32 -33.76
CA VAL A 317 16.10 8.57 -34.09
C VAL A 317 15.14 9.61 -34.68
N SER A 318 14.19 9.20 -35.52
CA SER A 318 13.28 10.12 -36.21
C SER A 318 12.12 10.63 -35.36
N LYS A 319 11.78 9.93 -34.27
CA LYS A 319 10.58 10.19 -33.46
C LYS A 319 10.96 10.73 -32.10
N ASP A 320 10.64 12.00 -31.84
CA ASP A 320 10.83 12.57 -30.52
C ASP A 320 9.92 11.89 -29.49
N SER A 321 10.48 11.68 -28.29
CA SER A 321 9.66 11.39 -27.11
C SER A 321 8.86 12.62 -26.71
N MET A 322 7.79 12.43 -25.92
CA MET A 322 7.03 13.54 -25.32
C MET A 322 7.94 14.51 -24.54
N PHE A 323 8.99 13.96 -23.93
CA PHE A 323 9.94 14.72 -23.12
C PHE A 323 10.87 15.56 -23.97
N ILE A 324 11.48 14.99 -25.02
CA ILE A 324 12.29 15.75 -25.97
C ILE A 324 11.44 16.78 -26.73
N GLY A 325 10.19 16.44 -27.04
CA GLY A 325 9.25 17.38 -27.63
C GLY A 325 8.98 18.61 -26.76
N TRP A 326 9.07 18.51 -25.42
CA TRP A 326 8.91 19.67 -24.54
C TRP A 326 10.02 20.71 -24.75
N PHE A 327 11.27 20.26 -24.91
CA PHE A 327 12.38 21.15 -25.26
C PHE A 327 12.14 21.87 -26.59
N LYS A 328 11.66 21.15 -27.61
CA LYS A 328 11.31 21.74 -28.91
C LYS A 328 10.13 22.71 -28.79
N ALA A 329 9.13 22.39 -27.98
CA ALA A 329 8.01 23.30 -27.72
C ALA A 329 8.48 24.60 -27.05
N ASN A 330 9.41 24.53 -26.10
CA ASN A 330 10.00 25.70 -25.45
C ASN A 330 10.81 26.56 -26.43
N LYS A 331 11.36 26.00 -27.51
CA LYS A 331 11.99 26.79 -28.57
C LYS A 331 10.95 27.58 -29.38
N ASN A 332 9.81 26.97 -29.65
CA ASN A 332 8.84 27.47 -30.64
C ASN A 332 7.67 28.27 -30.06
N PHE A 333 7.35 28.12 -28.77
CA PHE A 333 6.18 28.74 -28.16
C PHE A 333 6.54 29.48 -26.87
N ASP A 334 6.24 30.78 -26.81
CA ASP A 334 6.47 31.61 -25.62
C ASP A 334 5.71 31.06 -24.41
N LEU A 335 4.45 30.63 -24.61
CA LEU A 335 3.64 30.03 -23.55
C LEU A 335 4.30 28.77 -22.97
N ALA A 336 4.88 27.91 -23.81
CA ALA A 336 5.54 26.69 -23.34
C ALA A 336 6.69 27.02 -22.38
N ARG A 337 7.42 28.11 -22.63
CA ARG A 337 8.52 28.54 -21.75
C ARG A 337 8.08 28.91 -20.33
N THR A 338 6.81 29.26 -20.14
CA THR A 338 6.25 29.58 -18.81
C THR A 338 5.80 28.34 -18.03
N LEU A 339 5.82 27.17 -18.65
CA LEU A 339 5.29 25.92 -18.11
C LEU A 339 6.42 24.96 -17.73
N THR A 340 6.22 24.25 -16.63
CA THR A 340 6.99 23.04 -16.34
C THR A 340 6.55 21.91 -17.26
N TYR A 341 7.36 20.85 -17.37
CA TYR A 341 6.97 19.69 -18.18
C TYR A 341 5.63 19.08 -17.71
N VAL A 342 5.38 19.06 -16.40
CA VAL A 342 4.14 18.53 -15.80
C VAL A 342 2.89 19.33 -16.18
N GLU A 343 3.05 20.62 -16.43
CA GLU A 343 1.96 21.52 -16.79
C GLU A 343 1.64 21.51 -18.29
N MET A 344 2.53 20.95 -19.13
CA MET A 344 2.36 20.91 -20.58
C MET A 344 1.01 20.35 -21.03
N PRO A 345 0.49 19.22 -20.51
CA PRO A 345 -0.80 18.68 -20.95
C PRO A 345 -2.00 19.60 -20.75
N SER A 346 -1.91 20.57 -19.84
CA SER A 346 -2.99 21.53 -19.57
C SER A 346 -3.13 22.57 -20.68
N PHE A 347 -2.05 22.88 -21.41
CA PHE A 347 -2.02 23.90 -22.45
C PHE A 347 -1.65 23.37 -23.83
N PHE A 348 -1.10 22.16 -23.91
CA PHE A 348 -0.68 21.52 -25.15
C PHE A 348 -1.24 20.08 -25.25
N VAL A 349 -1.36 19.59 -26.48
CA VAL A 349 -1.71 18.21 -26.82
C VAL A 349 -0.54 17.59 -27.55
N TRP A 350 -0.16 16.38 -27.14
CA TRP A 350 0.84 15.60 -27.86
C TRP A 350 0.22 15.01 -29.13
N ASP A 351 0.72 15.44 -30.28
CA ASP A 351 0.39 14.86 -31.57
C ASP A 351 1.25 13.60 -31.79
N LYS A 352 0.62 12.43 -31.71
CA LYS A 352 1.30 11.14 -31.88
C LYS A 352 1.78 10.87 -33.30
N GLN A 353 1.19 11.53 -34.30
CA GLN A 353 1.55 11.35 -35.71
C GLN A 353 2.72 12.26 -36.08
N GLY A 354 2.68 13.51 -35.62
CA GLY A 354 3.74 14.49 -35.82
C GLY A 354 4.87 14.46 -34.79
N TYR A 355 4.75 13.66 -33.72
CA TYR A 355 5.71 13.59 -32.60
C TYR A 355 6.06 14.95 -32.00
N LEU A 356 5.05 15.81 -31.80
CA LEU A 356 5.25 17.17 -31.31
C LEU A 356 4.10 17.67 -30.42
N TRP A 357 4.37 18.70 -29.62
CA TRP A 357 3.34 19.38 -28.84
C TRP A 357 2.66 20.48 -29.65
N ARG A 358 1.33 20.46 -29.70
CA ARG A 358 0.49 21.51 -30.32
C ARG A 358 -0.31 22.25 -29.27
N PRO A 359 -0.55 23.56 -29.40
CA PRO A 359 -1.42 24.30 -28.50
C PRO A 359 -2.80 23.63 -28.40
N ARG A 360 -3.28 23.45 -27.16
CA ARG A 360 -4.56 22.83 -26.86
C ARG A 360 -5.67 23.81 -27.21
N LYS A 361 -6.65 23.33 -28.00
CA LYS A 361 -7.84 24.11 -28.35
C LYS A 361 -8.99 23.92 -27.35
N GLN A 362 -9.15 22.71 -26.80
CA GLN A 362 -10.26 22.35 -25.90
C GLN A 362 -9.86 21.30 -24.86
N GLY A 363 -10.67 21.21 -23.79
CA GLY A 363 -10.56 20.23 -22.72
C GLY A 363 -9.65 20.66 -21.57
N ASN A 364 -9.85 20.06 -20.38
CA ASN A 364 -8.97 20.21 -19.23
C ASN A 364 -8.27 18.88 -18.97
N VAL A 365 -6.94 18.89 -18.96
CA VAL A 365 -6.10 17.70 -18.79
C VAL A 365 -4.93 18.09 -17.91
N ILE A 366 -4.55 17.20 -17.00
CA ILE A 366 -3.39 17.41 -16.12
C ILE A 366 -2.30 16.38 -16.42
N GLY A 367 -1.04 16.80 -16.31
CA GLY A 367 0.11 15.91 -16.43
C GLY A 367 0.49 15.27 -15.10
N ARG A 368 1.07 14.08 -15.17
CA ARG A 368 1.73 13.42 -14.05
C ARG A 368 2.99 12.70 -14.54
N LEU A 369 4.13 12.99 -13.92
CA LEU A 369 5.37 12.26 -14.22
C LEU A 369 5.25 10.77 -13.85
N THR A 370 5.97 9.95 -14.61
CA THR A 370 6.24 8.56 -14.21
C THR A 370 6.88 8.53 -12.82
N HIS A 371 6.51 7.53 -12.02
CA HIS A 371 7.02 7.43 -10.67
C HIS A 371 8.36 6.73 -10.67
N ILE A 372 9.38 7.44 -10.20
CA ILE A 372 10.73 6.94 -9.96
C ILE A 372 10.99 6.94 -8.44
N PRO A 373 11.43 5.83 -7.84
CA PRO A 373 11.83 5.79 -6.43
C PRO A 373 13.22 6.42 -6.22
N HIS A 374 13.49 6.88 -5.00
CA HIS A 374 14.75 7.57 -4.65
C HIS A 374 16.01 6.76 -4.98
N SER A 375 15.94 5.43 -4.94
CA SER A 375 17.09 4.55 -5.22
C SER A 375 17.57 4.59 -6.68
N HIS A 376 16.84 5.24 -7.60
CA HIS A 376 17.24 5.37 -9.01
C HIS A 376 18.12 6.61 -9.28
N GLY A 377 18.65 7.24 -8.23
CA GLY A 377 19.69 8.26 -8.34
C GLY A 377 19.29 9.47 -9.21
N GLU A 378 20.08 9.75 -10.25
CA GLU A 378 19.90 10.91 -11.13
C GLU A 378 18.53 10.99 -11.80
N GLU A 379 17.90 9.86 -12.12
CA GLU A 379 16.55 9.85 -12.69
C GLU A 379 15.51 10.38 -11.68
N TYR A 380 15.70 10.12 -10.39
CA TYR A 380 14.85 10.66 -9.33
C TYR A 380 15.01 12.19 -9.21
N TYR A 381 16.23 12.69 -9.24
CA TYR A 381 16.49 14.14 -9.16
C TYR A 381 16.01 14.88 -10.42
N LEU A 382 16.18 14.29 -11.61
CA LEU A 382 15.58 14.81 -12.84
C LEU A 382 14.06 14.92 -12.68
N ARG A 383 13.39 13.87 -12.20
CA ARG A 383 11.94 13.90 -11.93
C ARG A 383 11.55 15.07 -11.01
N MET A 384 12.34 15.33 -9.97
CA MET A 384 12.09 16.46 -9.07
C MET A 384 12.17 17.78 -9.85
N LEU A 385 13.29 18.03 -10.54
CA LEU A 385 13.51 19.26 -11.30
C LEU A 385 12.42 19.53 -12.34
N LEU A 386 11.87 18.49 -12.98
CA LEU A 386 10.79 18.63 -13.96
C LEU A 386 9.47 19.17 -13.37
N ASN A 387 9.32 19.21 -12.05
CA ASN A 387 8.20 19.88 -11.37
C ASN A 387 8.44 21.37 -11.09
N TYR A 388 9.67 21.87 -11.29
CA TYR A 388 10.07 23.23 -10.90
C TYR A 388 10.62 24.04 -12.07
N GLN A 389 11.46 23.40 -12.89
CA GLN A 389 12.15 24.05 -14.00
C GLN A 389 11.21 24.34 -15.16
N LYS A 390 11.36 25.54 -15.73
CA LYS A 390 10.53 26.09 -16.81
C LYS A 390 11.42 26.55 -17.95
N GLY A 391 10.89 26.50 -19.18
CA GLY A 391 11.59 27.03 -20.35
C GLY A 391 12.86 26.29 -20.78
N CYS A 392 13.13 25.11 -20.22
CA CYS A 392 14.29 24.30 -20.59
C CYS A 392 14.22 23.90 -22.08
N GLN A 393 15.29 24.13 -22.83
CA GLN A 393 15.41 23.77 -24.25
C GLN A 393 16.39 22.60 -24.47
N THR A 394 17.08 22.18 -23.40
CA THR A 394 18.05 21.10 -23.35
C THR A 394 18.08 20.46 -21.97
N PHE A 395 18.77 19.33 -21.83
CA PHE A 395 19.06 18.73 -20.52
C PHE A 395 19.93 19.63 -19.62
N ALA A 396 20.85 20.40 -20.20
CA ALA A 396 21.70 21.33 -19.44
C ALA A 396 20.85 22.41 -18.77
N ASP A 397 19.81 22.91 -19.44
CA ASP A 397 18.90 23.90 -18.88
C ASP A 397 18.13 23.36 -17.67
N VAL A 398 17.81 22.06 -17.64
CA VAL A 398 17.11 21.43 -16.50
C VAL A 398 17.98 21.44 -15.23
N ARG A 399 19.30 21.26 -15.38
CA ARG A 399 20.28 21.32 -14.28
C ARG A 399 20.92 22.70 -14.11
N SER A 400 20.30 23.75 -14.66
CA SER A 400 20.77 25.13 -14.52
C SER A 400 20.01 25.87 -13.42
N VAL A 401 20.72 26.52 -12.50
CA VAL A 401 20.14 27.28 -11.39
C VAL A 401 20.93 28.58 -11.22
N GLY A 402 20.24 29.73 -11.22
CA GLY A 402 20.88 31.03 -11.04
C GLY A 402 21.94 31.39 -12.10
N GLY A 403 21.83 30.85 -13.31
CA GLY A 403 22.80 31.04 -14.40
C GLY A 403 24.01 30.09 -14.35
N VAL A 404 24.08 29.18 -13.37
CA VAL A 404 25.12 28.16 -13.26
C VAL A 404 24.56 26.81 -13.73
N VAL A 405 25.30 26.12 -14.60
CA VAL A 405 25.00 24.75 -15.03
C VAL A 405 25.73 23.78 -14.11
N TYR A 406 24.99 22.98 -13.33
CA TYR A 406 25.55 22.01 -12.38
C TYR A 406 25.79 20.67 -13.05
N ASP A 407 26.83 19.92 -12.68
CA ASP A 407 27.21 18.67 -13.35
C ASP A 407 26.15 17.58 -13.25
N THR A 408 25.42 17.54 -12.13
CA THR A 408 24.36 16.55 -11.87
C THR A 408 23.00 17.18 -11.59
N PHE A 409 21.92 16.42 -11.81
CA PHE A 409 20.58 16.82 -11.40
C PHE A 409 20.45 16.87 -9.87
N LYS A 410 21.20 16.04 -9.13
CA LYS A 410 21.29 16.09 -7.66
C LYS A 410 21.78 17.45 -7.17
N GLU A 411 22.88 17.95 -7.73
CA GLU A 411 23.44 19.25 -7.36
C GLU A 411 22.51 20.42 -7.68
N ALA A 412 21.84 20.38 -8.84
CA ALA A 412 20.83 21.38 -9.18
C ALA A 412 19.65 21.34 -8.20
N CYS A 413 19.19 20.16 -7.77
CA CYS A 413 18.18 20.03 -6.71
C CYS A 413 18.65 20.64 -5.39
N TYR A 414 19.92 20.42 -5.01
CA TYR A 414 20.53 21.00 -3.81
C TYR A 414 20.57 22.53 -3.89
N ALA A 415 21.03 23.08 -5.03
CA ALA A 415 21.10 24.52 -5.26
C ALA A 415 19.74 25.22 -5.21
N LEU A 416 18.66 24.52 -5.63
CA LEU A 416 17.28 24.99 -5.52
C LEU A 416 16.69 24.83 -4.11
N GLY A 417 17.42 24.25 -3.16
CA GLY A 417 16.93 23.95 -1.81
C GLY A 417 15.82 22.90 -1.79
N LEU A 418 15.75 22.04 -2.82
CA LEU A 418 14.76 20.96 -2.91
C LEU A 418 15.15 19.73 -2.08
N LEU A 419 16.41 19.66 -1.66
CA LEU A 419 16.96 18.62 -0.78
C LEU A 419 17.10 19.21 0.63
N GLN A 420 16.63 18.49 1.65
CA GLN A 420 16.83 18.88 3.05
C GLN A 420 18.33 18.84 3.37
N ASP A 421 18.82 19.74 4.22
CA ASP A 421 20.19 19.64 4.70
C ASP A 421 20.28 18.53 5.75
N ASP A 422 21.34 17.71 5.69
CA ASP A 422 21.49 16.58 6.61
C ASP A 422 21.88 17.00 8.03
N ARG A 423 21.78 18.30 8.37
CA ARG A 423 22.10 18.85 9.70
C ARG A 423 21.24 18.23 10.78
N GLU A 424 19.96 18.04 10.53
CA GLU A 424 19.05 17.42 11.51
C GLU A 424 19.53 16.00 11.89
N PHE A 425 20.05 15.23 10.93
CA PHE A 425 20.59 13.90 11.20
C PHE A 425 21.92 13.95 11.97
N ILE A 426 22.80 14.89 11.63
CA ILE A 426 24.08 15.12 12.34
C ILE A 426 23.79 15.54 13.79
N ASP A 427 22.91 16.52 13.99
CA ASP A 427 22.54 17.02 15.32
C ASP A 427 21.82 15.96 16.15
N ALA A 428 20.97 15.14 15.53
CA ALA A 428 20.33 14.00 16.19
C ALA A 428 21.35 12.95 16.64
N LEU A 429 22.30 12.56 15.79
CA LEU A 429 23.34 11.59 16.14
C LEU A 429 24.26 12.12 17.25
N ASN A 430 24.67 13.39 17.19
CA ASN A 430 25.49 14.04 18.22
C ASN A 430 24.74 14.20 19.56
N LYS A 431 23.41 14.43 19.52
CA LYS A 431 22.61 14.50 20.74
C LYS A 431 22.44 13.12 21.37
N VAL A 432 22.18 12.09 20.55
CA VAL A 432 22.01 10.71 21.00
C VAL A 432 23.31 10.13 21.56
N SER A 433 24.48 10.54 21.03
CA SER A 433 25.78 10.06 21.52
C SER A 433 26.12 10.44 22.95
N SER A 434 25.41 11.40 23.54
CA SER A 434 25.59 11.78 24.94
C SER A 434 25.03 10.77 25.96
N TRP A 435 24.12 9.88 25.53
CA TRP A 435 23.47 8.92 26.42
C TRP A 435 23.30 7.50 25.85
N ALA A 436 23.47 7.29 24.54
CA ALA A 436 23.31 5.99 23.91
C ALA A 436 24.63 5.25 23.68
N SER A 437 24.56 3.92 23.58
CA SER A 437 25.74 3.08 23.31
C SER A 437 26.19 3.15 21.85
N PRO A 438 27.48 2.92 21.53
CA PRO A 438 27.95 2.89 20.15
C PRO A 438 27.23 1.87 19.26
N ASN A 439 26.79 0.73 19.81
CA ASN A 439 25.94 -0.23 19.08
C ASN A 439 24.59 0.37 18.70
N TYR A 440 23.95 1.09 19.63
CA TYR A 440 22.69 1.79 19.35
C TYR A 440 22.89 2.84 18.26
N ILE A 441 23.99 3.57 18.27
CA ILE A 441 24.31 4.61 17.28
C ILE A 441 24.58 3.98 15.91
N ARG A 442 25.29 2.84 15.82
CA ARG A 442 25.44 2.07 14.57
C ARG A 442 24.08 1.62 14.00
N ARG A 443 23.17 1.14 14.85
CA ARG A 443 21.80 0.78 14.46
C ARG A 443 21.00 1.98 13.99
N LEU A 444 21.07 3.10 14.71
CA LEU A 444 20.40 4.34 14.32
C LEU A 444 20.92 4.87 12.98
N PHE A 445 22.23 4.87 12.78
CA PHE A 445 22.84 5.27 11.51
C PHE A 445 22.40 4.35 10.36
N ALA A 446 22.42 3.03 10.55
CA ALA A 446 21.89 2.08 9.57
C ALA A 446 20.40 2.33 9.27
N MET A 447 19.57 2.64 10.29
CA MET A 447 18.16 3.00 10.11
C MET A 447 17.97 4.29 9.30
N LEU A 448 18.81 5.30 9.54
CA LEU A 448 18.76 6.55 8.77
C LEU A 448 19.16 6.31 7.31
N LEU A 449 20.18 5.47 7.04
CA LEU A 449 20.51 5.05 5.67
C LEU A 449 19.34 4.32 4.99
N MET A 450 18.71 3.37 5.70
CA MET A 450 17.56 2.63 5.18
C MET A 450 16.33 3.51 4.91
N SER A 451 16.21 4.64 5.61
CA SER A 451 15.12 5.60 5.41
C SER A 451 15.19 6.33 4.07
N ASN A 452 16.34 6.32 3.39
CA ASN A 452 16.64 7.08 2.17
C ASN A 452 16.39 8.60 2.30
N ASN A 453 16.35 9.14 3.52
CA ASN A 453 16.15 10.58 3.75
C ASN A 453 17.47 11.37 3.85
N ILE A 454 18.62 10.69 3.98
CA ILE A 454 19.93 11.35 4.00
C ILE A 454 20.40 11.62 2.56
N VAL A 455 20.75 12.87 2.27
CA VAL A 455 21.17 13.34 0.94
C VAL A 455 22.66 13.10 0.67
N ARG A 456 23.50 13.31 1.69
CA ARG A 456 24.97 13.14 1.71
C ARG A 456 25.38 12.25 2.89
N PRO A 457 25.13 10.93 2.79
CA PRO A 457 25.42 10.00 3.88
C PRO A 457 26.91 9.94 4.24
N ASP A 458 27.78 10.21 3.27
CA ASP A 458 29.22 10.39 3.43
C ASP A 458 29.57 11.52 4.40
N MET A 459 28.91 12.66 4.26
CA MET A 459 29.13 13.85 5.11
C MET A 459 28.61 13.63 6.53
N VAL A 460 27.47 12.94 6.68
CA VAL A 460 26.94 12.55 8.00
C VAL A 460 27.88 11.53 8.67
N TRP A 461 28.35 10.54 7.90
CA TRP A 461 29.31 9.54 8.37
C TRP A 461 30.60 10.18 8.88
N GLU A 462 31.24 11.04 8.07
CA GLU A 462 32.51 11.67 8.44
C GLU A 462 32.42 12.53 9.70
N LYS A 463 31.26 13.13 9.97
CA LYS A 463 31.05 13.92 11.19
C LYS A 463 30.70 13.09 12.42
N CYS A 464 30.13 11.90 12.27
CA CYS A 464 29.53 11.16 13.39
C CYS A 464 30.16 9.77 13.66
N TRP A 465 31.04 9.25 12.80
CA TRP A 465 31.57 7.88 12.91
C TRP A 465 32.26 7.56 14.24
N GLN A 466 32.83 8.57 14.91
CA GLN A 466 33.51 8.41 16.20
C GLN A 466 32.56 7.90 17.29
N HIS A 467 31.28 8.29 17.22
CA HIS A 467 30.26 7.82 18.15
C HIS A 467 29.86 6.35 17.93
N CYS A 468 30.24 5.76 16.79
CA CYS A 468 29.92 4.39 16.43
C CYS A 468 30.96 3.35 16.89
N VAL A 469 32.01 3.74 17.65
CA VAL A 469 33.13 2.83 18.02
C VAL A 469 33.01 2.38 19.49
N ASP A 470 33.23 1.08 19.78
CA ASP A 470 33.27 0.53 21.14
C ASP A 470 34.47 -0.41 21.40
N ASN A 471 34.69 -0.80 22.66
CA ASN A 471 35.80 -1.66 23.10
C ASN A 471 35.70 -3.13 22.64
N SER A 472 34.50 -3.61 22.28
CA SER A 472 34.34 -4.98 21.74
C SER A 472 34.80 -5.06 20.28
N LEU A 473 34.62 -3.99 19.49
CA LEU A 473 35.21 -3.87 18.15
C LEU A 473 36.75 -3.80 18.19
N LEU A 474 37.34 -3.45 19.33
CA LEU A 474 38.79 -3.42 19.53
C LEU A 474 39.38 -4.78 19.97
N SER A 475 38.59 -5.77 20.41
CA SER A 475 39.08 -6.97 21.13
C SER A 475 38.76 -8.36 20.54
N GLY A 476 37.85 -8.50 19.56
CA GLY A 476 37.79 -9.65 18.62
C GLY A 476 37.56 -11.07 19.19
N ARG A 477 36.50 -11.37 19.96
CA ARG A 477 36.13 -12.76 20.38
C ARG A 477 34.68 -13.13 19.99
N HIS A 478 34.47 -14.32 19.39
CA HIS A 478 33.15 -14.96 19.19
C HIS A 478 33.19 -16.48 19.52
N HIS A 479 32.14 -17.01 20.16
CA HIS A 479 31.94 -18.44 20.54
C HIS A 479 30.85 -19.09 19.65
N LEU A 480 31.02 -20.37 19.25
CA LEU A 480 30.12 -21.14 18.37
C LEU A 480 29.41 -22.31 19.11
N GLY A 481 28.10 -22.50 18.87
CA GLY A 481 27.26 -23.60 19.37
C GLY A 481 26.71 -24.53 18.26
N LYS A 482 26.23 -25.73 18.64
CA LYS A 482 25.70 -26.81 17.76
C LYS A 482 24.28 -26.53 17.22
N VAL A 483 23.92 -27.16 16.09
CA VAL A 483 22.70 -26.92 15.28
C VAL A 483 21.76 -28.13 15.26
N SER A 484 20.48 -27.90 15.58
CA SER A 484 19.29 -28.71 15.25
C SER A 484 18.19 -27.71 14.79
N GLY A 485 17.44 -28.00 13.71
CA GLY A 485 16.59 -26.99 13.05
C GLY A 485 15.11 -27.39 12.90
N LEU A 486 14.20 -26.45 13.14
CA LEU A 486 12.76 -26.55 12.83
C LEU A 486 12.31 -25.38 11.93
N LEU A 487 11.47 -25.67 10.92
CA LEU A 487 10.85 -24.66 10.06
C LEU A 487 9.39 -24.42 10.46
N LEU A 488 9.01 -23.18 10.78
CA LEU A 488 7.64 -22.80 11.10
C LEU A 488 7.03 -21.93 9.97
N LEU A 489 5.98 -22.46 9.34
CA LEU A 489 5.28 -21.83 8.20
C LEU A 489 3.93 -21.26 8.66
N SER A 490 3.73 -19.95 8.53
CA SER A 490 2.38 -19.36 8.56
C SER A 490 1.87 -19.18 7.13
N GLY A 491 0.75 -19.85 6.81
CA GLY A 491 0.31 -20.16 5.43
C GLY A 491 0.37 -19.01 4.41
N TYR A 492 1.04 -19.22 3.29
CA TYR A 492 0.56 -19.93 2.09
C TYR A 492 1.80 -20.52 1.39
N TYR A 493 1.69 -21.78 0.93
CA TYR A 493 2.58 -22.60 0.08
C TYR A 493 4.07 -22.25 -0.02
N PHE A 494 4.95 -23.21 0.31
CA PHE A 494 6.12 -23.59 -0.50
C PHE A 494 6.70 -24.92 0.02
N ALA A 495 6.86 -25.90 -0.88
CA ALA A 495 7.61 -27.12 -0.66
C ALA A 495 9.09 -26.87 -1.02
N ILE A 496 10.03 -27.37 -0.21
CA ILE A 496 11.44 -27.51 -0.59
C ILE A 496 11.92 -28.89 -0.10
N ASN A 497 12.34 -29.73 -1.05
CA ASN A 497 12.96 -31.03 -0.81
C ASN A 497 14.43 -30.88 -0.39
N SER A 498 14.80 -31.69 0.60
CA SER A 498 16.07 -32.43 0.78
C SER A 498 17.42 -31.74 0.48
N TYR A 499 18.25 -31.57 1.52
CA TYR A 499 19.71 -31.69 1.40
C TYR A 499 20.33 -32.40 2.61
N HIS A 500 21.06 -33.48 2.34
CA HIS A 500 21.84 -34.26 3.29
C HIS A 500 23.34 -33.88 3.20
N SER A 501 23.99 -33.93 4.38
CA SER A 501 25.44 -34.10 4.63
C SER A 501 26.37 -32.91 4.37
N ILE A 502 27.25 -32.60 5.34
CA ILE A 502 28.68 -32.25 5.18
C ILE A 502 29.39 -32.37 6.55
N GLN A 503 30.64 -32.86 6.50
CA GLN A 503 31.49 -33.35 7.59
C GLN A 503 32.19 -32.26 8.44
N LYS A 504 32.57 -32.62 9.67
CA LYS A 504 33.37 -31.82 10.64
C LYS A 504 34.88 -31.88 10.39
N ARG A 505 35.63 -30.78 10.60
CA ARG A 505 37.08 -30.73 10.92
C ARG A 505 37.48 -29.48 11.75
N PRO A 506 38.67 -29.43 12.40
CA PRO A 506 38.84 -28.88 13.75
C PRO A 506 39.39 -27.45 13.86
N VAL A 507 39.25 -26.89 15.06
CA VAL A 507 39.59 -25.52 15.52
C VAL A 507 41.06 -25.41 15.94
N PHE A 508 41.73 -24.32 15.55
CA PHE A 508 42.91 -23.79 16.23
C PHE A 508 42.62 -22.41 16.82
N SER A 509 43.02 -22.19 18.06
CA SER A 509 42.95 -20.92 18.78
C SER A 509 44.33 -20.27 18.83
N THR A 510 44.39 -18.94 18.75
CA THR A 510 45.38 -18.12 19.48
C THR A 510 44.93 -16.66 19.49
N SER A 511 45.06 -16.02 20.64
CA SER A 511 44.73 -14.61 20.91
C SER A 511 45.99 -13.76 20.89
N CYS A 512 45.96 -12.58 20.27
CA CYS A 512 46.90 -11.49 20.53
C CYS A 512 46.24 -10.12 20.30
N SER A 513 46.46 -9.19 21.21
CA SER A 513 45.92 -7.81 21.23
C SER A 513 46.78 -6.88 20.38
N PHE A 514 46.19 -6.24 19.35
CA PHE A 514 46.85 -5.26 18.48
C PHE A 514 46.09 -3.92 18.51
N GLN A 515 46.82 -2.80 18.68
CA GLN A 515 46.28 -1.45 18.61
C GLN A 515 46.03 -1.09 17.12
N ARG A 516 44.77 -0.82 16.75
CA ARG A 516 44.32 -0.63 15.36
C ARG A 516 44.41 0.84 14.90
N SER A 517 44.73 1.07 13.64
CA SER A 517 44.74 2.41 13.00
C SER A 517 43.33 2.99 12.83
N ILE A 518 43.20 4.32 12.69
CA ILE A 518 41.90 4.99 12.45
C ILE A 518 41.20 4.44 11.20
N HIS A 519 41.96 4.12 10.16
CA HIS A 519 41.41 3.57 8.92
C HIS A 519 40.85 2.15 9.11
N GLU A 520 41.53 1.31 9.91
CA GLU A 520 41.03 -0.01 10.29
C GLU A 520 39.78 0.10 11.16
N ILE A 521 39.76 1.02 12.13
CA ILE A 521 38.60 1.26 13.01
C ILE A 521 37.38 1.69 12.19
N LYS A 522 37.55 2.63 11.24
CA LYS A 522 36.49 3.02 10.30
C LYS A 522 36.02 1.82 9.47
N SER A 523 36.94 1.02 8.92
CA SER A 523 36.62 -0.17 8.11
C SER A 523 35.82 -1.22 8.89
N ILE A 524 36.24 -1.53 10.13
CA ILE A 524 35.54 -2.47 11.02
C ILE A 524 34.16 -1.94 11.41
N THR A 525 34.05 -0.64 11.67
CA THR A 525 32.78 0.00 12.01
C THR A 525 31.81 -0.01 10.82
N LEU A 526 32.31 0.25 9.61
CA LEU A 526 31.54 0.11 8.38
C LEU A 526 31.13 -1.36 8.14
N ALA A 527 31.97 -2.34 8.47
CA ALA A 527 31.62 -3.75 8.35
C ALA A 527 30.46 -4.15 9.29
N GLU A 528 30.41 -3.59 10.50
CA GLU A 528 29.26 -3.76 11.41
C GLU A 528 28.00 -3.06 10.89
N ILE A 529 28.13 -1.88 10.28
CA ILE A 529 26.99 -1.19 9.66
C ILE A 529 26.50 -1.98 8.43
N GLU A 530 27.40 -2.53 7.62
CA GLU A 530 27.07 -3.43 6.50
C GLU A 530 26.28 -4.65 7.01
N LYS A 531 26.70 -5.28 8.12
CA LYS A 531 25.95 -6.36 8.78
C LYS A 531 24.57 -5.94 9.26
N LEU A 532 24.34 -4.66 9.56
CA LEU A 532 23.03 -4.13 9.96
C LEU A 532 22.13 -3.81 8.75
N LEU A 533 22.71 -3.48 7.60
CA LEU A 533 21.99 -3.19 6.36
C LEU A 533 21.56 -4.47 5.62
N GLN A 534 22.44 -5.48 5.58
CA GLN A 534 22.20 -6.73 4.85
C GLN A 534 20.91 -7.48 5.22
N PRO A 535 20.49 -7.56 6.51
CA PRO A 535 19.21 -8.14 6.91
C PRO A 535 17.99 -7.49 6.24
N ASN A 536 18.12 -6.22 5.82
CA ASN A 536 17.08 -5.45 5.15
C ASN A 536 17.24 -5.46 3.61
N GLY A 537 18.11 -6.32 3.07
CA GLY A 537 18.38 -6.40 1.63
C GLY A 537 19.06 -5.15 1.06
N ARG A 538 19.75 -4.40 1.93
CA ARG A 538 20.52 -3.21 1.58
C ARG A 538 22.01 -3.46 1.83
N SER A 539 22.85 -2.77 1.10
CA SER A 539 24.31 -2.73 1.30
C SER A 539 24.77 -1.28 1.33
N LEU A 540 25.92 -1.01 1.96
CA LEU A 540 26.64 0.25 1.80
C LEU A 540 26.92 0.56 0.33
N LYS A 541 27.00 -0.47 -0.54
CA LYS A 541 27.10 -0.30 -2.01
C LYS A 541 25.90 0.38 -2.65
N ASP A 542 24.73 0.36 -2.00
CA ASP A 542 23.53 1.02 -2.50
C ASP A 542 23.57 2.55 -2.28
N PHE A 543 24.60 3.06 -1.61
CA PHE A 543 24.84 4.46 -1.33
C PHE A 543 26.18 4.86 -1.96
N PRO A 544 26.20 5.37 -3.21
CA PRO A 544 27.43 5.56 -3.99
C PRO A 544 28.48 6.44 -3.30
N ASP A 545 28.01 7.41 -2.52
CA ASP A 545 28.87 8.36 -1.81
C ASP A 545 29.51 7.75 -0.53
N MET A 546 28.98 6.64 0.00
CA MET A 546 29.44 6.03 1.25
C MET A 546 30.75 5.23 1.09
N PRO A 547 31.69 5.32 2.04
CA PRO A 547 32.85 4.42 2.07
C PRO A 547 32.42 2.97 2.34
N PHE A 548 33.11 2.02 1.70
CA PHE A 548 32.86 0.58 1.87
C PHE A 548 33.97 -0.08 2.71
N PRO A 549 33.68 -1.14 3.50
CA PRO A 549 34.69 -1.82 4.31
C PRO A 549 35.79 -2.44 3.44
N ASN A 550 37.05 -2.26 3.86
CA ASN A 550 38.17 -3.05 3.36
C ASN A 550 38.28 -4.35 4.19
N TYR A 551 38.02 -5.49 3.55
CA TYR A 551 37.98 -6.82 4.18
C TYR A 551 39.35 -7.51 4.27
N ALA A 552 40.43 -6.89 3.81
CA ALA A 552 41.77 -7.48 3.91
C ALA A 552 42.15 -7.73 5.39
N GLY A 553 42.18 -9.01 5.81
CA GLY A 553 42.56 -9.44 7.16
C GLY A 553 41.40 -9.64 8.17
N LEU A 554 40.14 -9.61 7.74
CA LEU A 554 38.98 -9.96 8.59
C LEU A 554 38.56 -11.42 8.41
N PRO A 555 38.04 -12.12 9.45
CA PRO A 555 37.52 -13.48 9.30
C PRO A 555 36.40 -13.50 8.26
N GLU A 556 36.41 -14.47 7.35
CA GLU A 556 35.36 -14.60 6.34
C GLU A 556 33.97 -14.71 7.00
N PRO A 557 32.94 -14.06 6.41
CA PRO A 557 31.58 -14.11 6.94
C PRO A 557 31.04 -15.54 6.81
N SER A 558 31.07 -16.27 7.92
CA SER A 558 30.38 -17.55 8.08
C SER A 558 28.87 -17.37 7.96
N ASP A 559 28.21 -18.37 7.37
CA ASP A 559 26.79 -18.38 6.97
C ASP A 559 25.84 -17.61 7.91
N THR A 560 25.50 -16.39 7.48
CA THR A 560 24.66 -15.39 8.17
C THR A 560 23.32 -15.91 8.71
N ILE A 561 22.79 -17.00 8.13
CA ILE A 561 21.50 -17.59 8.55
C ILE A 561 21.60 -18.19 9.96
N PHE A 562 22.73 -18.79 10.31
CA PHE A 562 22.92 -19.43 11.62
C PHE A 562 23.19 -18.40 12.71
N PHE A 563 23.95 -17.34 12.41
CA PHE A 563 24.23 -16.26 13.36
C PHE A 563 22.97 -15.48 13.75
N ASP A 564 22.10 -15.16 12.78
CA ASP A 564 20.83 -14.47 13.05
C ASP A 564 19.91 -15.25 14.02
N GLU A 565 19.94 -16.58 13.97
CA GLU A 565 19.09 -17.44 14.80
C GLU A 565 19.74 -17.86 16.13
N LEU A 566 21.07 -17.80 16.24
CA LEU A 566 21.80 -18.12 17.47
C LEU A 566 22.04 -16.89 18.38
N ASN A 567 21.79 -15.67 17.88
CA ASN A 567 22.07 -14.40 18.59
C ASN A 567 20.91 -13.92 19.50
N PHE A 568 19.94 -14.77 19.79
CA PHE A 568 18.89 -14.43 20.76
C PHE A 568 19.37 -14.64 22.20
N ASP A 569 18.97 -13.75 23.11
CA ASP A 569 19.20 -13.95 24.54
C ASP A 569 18.33 -15.11 25.04
N ARG A 570 18.98 -16.23 25.36
CA ARG A 570 18.33 -17.46 25.80
C ARG A 570 17.66 -17.31 27.16
N THR A 571 18.23 -16.50 28.04
CA THR A 571 17.74 -16.29 29.41
C THR A 571 16.47 -15.46 29.37
N GLU A 572 16.47 -14.40 28.57
CA GLU A 572 15.28 -13.57 28.32
C GLU A 572 14.18 -14.39 27.63
N LEU A 573 14.51 -15.14 26.56
CA LEU A 573 13.53 -15.97 25.87
C LEU A 573 12.96 -17.09 26.75
N ALA A 574 13.74 -17.69 27.64
CA ALA A 574 13.23 -18.68 28.58
C ALA A 574 12.20 -18.07 29.54
N SER A 575 12.45 -16.84 30.02
CA SER A 575 11.50 -16.10 30.85
C SER A 575 10.22 -15.74 30.09
N VAL A 576 10.34 -15.22 28.88
CA VAL A 576 9.20 -14.88 28.00
C VAL A 576 8.38 -16.11 27.63
N THR A 577 9.03 -17.26 27.43
CA THR A 577 8.35 -18.52 27.09
C THR A 577 7.38 -18.96 28.19
N VAL A 578 7.74 -18.79 29.46
CA VAL A 578 6.86 -19.15 30.60
C VAL A 578 5.57 -18.32 30.58
N ASP A 579 5.67 -17.01 30.34
CA ASP A 579 4.48 -16.15 30.20
C ASP A 579 3.61 -16.57 29.00
N LEU A 580 4.24 -16.76 27.84
CA LEU A 580 3.53 -17.09 26.60
C LEU A 580 2.78 -18.42 26.71
N ILE A 581 3.41 -19.46 27.27
CA ILE A 581 2.79 -20.77 27.46
C ILE A 581 1.62 -20.67 28.44
N SER A 582 1.75 -19.91 29.54
CA SER A 582 0.68 -19.77 30.54
C SER A 582 -0.61 -19.14 30.00
N ARG A 583 -0.52 -18.44 28.87
CA ARG A 583 -1.61 -17.70 28.22
C ARG A 583 -2.18 -18.42 27.00
N LEU A 584 -1.68 -19.61 26.67
CA LEU A 584 -2.25 -20.43 25.60
C LEU A 584 -3.62 -20.97 26.05
N ASN A 585 -4.55 -21.07 25.11
CA ASN A 585 -5.80 -21.78 25.37
C ASN A 585 -5.61 -23.30 25.21
N ARG A 586 -6.63 -24.08 25.60
CA ARG A 586 -6.58 -25.56 25.59
C ARG A 586 -6.16 -26.14 24.22
N ASP A 587 -6.71 -25.63 23.13
CA ASP A 587 -6.43 -26.15 21.79
C ASP A 587 -5.02 -25.76 21.32
N GLN A 588 -4.56 -24.57 21.69
CA GLN A 588 -3.19 -24.12 21.43
C GLN A 588 -2.16 -24.94 22.22
N HIS A 589 -2.45 -25.32 23.47
CA HIS A 589 -1.58 -26.21 24.25
C HIS A 589 -1.40 -27.57 23.58
N ILE A 590 -2.48 -28.18 23.08
CA ILE A 590 -2.41 -29.46 22.35
C ILE A 590 -1.46 -29.36 21.16
N VAL A 591 -1.57 -28.28 20.37
CA VAL A 591 -0.70 -28.06 19.21
C VAL A 591 0.74 -27.79 19.63
N PHE A 592 0.94 -26.94 20.66
CA PHE A 592 2.24 -26.60 21.19
C PHE A 592 3.00 -27.86 21.66
N ASP A 593 2.38 -28.66 22.53
CA ASP A 593 2.98 -29.86 23.11
C ASP A 593 3.30 -30.91 22.04
N THR A 594 2.43 -31.03 21.03
CA THR A 594 2.63 -31.96 19.90
C THR A 594 3.89 -31.61 19.10
N ILE A 595 4.03 -30.34 18.72
CA ILE A 595 5.16 -29.86 17.92
C ILE A 595 6.44 -29.87 18.75
N GLU A 596 6.39 -29.41 20.01
CA GLU A 596 7.55 -29.38 20.90
C GLU A 596 8.10 -30.78 21.18
N ASN A 597 7.22 -31.77 21.38
CA ASN A 597 7.65 -33.16 21.55
C ASN A 597 8.28 -33.74 20.28
N ALA A 598 7.77 -33.40 19.09
CA ALA A 598 8.36 -33.84 17.83
C ALA A 598 9.78 -33.28 17.63
N VAL A 599 9.98 -31.99 17.95
CA VAL A 599 11.29 -31.33 17.93
C VAL A 599 12.25 -31.98 18.92
N ARG A 600 11.81 -32.14 20.18
CA ARG A 600 12.64 -32.69 21.26
C ARG A 600 13.11 -34.11 20.98
N ARG A 601 12.31 -34.91 20.27
CA ARG A 601 12.62 -36.30 19.93
C ARG A 601 13.34 -36.44 18.59
N ASP A 602 13.60 -35.33 17.90
CA ASP A 602 14.13 -35.31 16.53
C ASP A 602 13.33 -36.23 15.58
N ALA A 603 12.02 -36.33 15.81
CA ALA A 603 11.16 -37.26 15.08
C ALA A 603 10.80 -36.75 13.68
N GLY A 604 11.13 -35.49 13.37
CA GLY A 604 10.62 -34.77 12.20
C GLY A 604 9.09 -34.63 12.21
N GLY A 605 8.55 -33.95 11.21
CA GLY A 605 7.09 -33.89 11.01
C GLY A 605 6.61 -32.63 10.28
N PHE A 606 5.45 -32.75 9.63
CA PHE A 606 4.74 -31.65 8.99
C PHE A 606 3.41 -31.41 9.71
N PHE A 607 3.22 -30.20 10.23
CA PHE A 607 2.07 -29.84 11.05
C PHE A 607 1.27 -28.70 10.42
N PHE A 608 -0.02 -28.92 10.19
CA PHE A 608 -0.94 -27.91 9.69
C PHE A 608 -1.84 -27.40 10.80
N VAL A 609 -1.72 -26.11 11.12
CA VAL A 609 -2.52 -25.46 12.17
C VAL A 609 -3.54 -24.52 11.55
N CYS A 610 -4.80 -24.92 11.55
CA CYS A 610 -5.92 -24.17 10.98
C CYS A 610 -6.72 -23.44 12.07
N GLY A 611 -7.10 -22.20 11.82
CA GLY A 611 -7.97 -21.43 12.70
C GLY A 611 -8.44 -20.13 12.07
N TYR A 612 -9.62 -19.64 12.43
CA TYR A 612 -10.19 -18.39 11.91
C TYR A 612 -9.37 -17.15 12.33
N GLY A 613 -9.66 -15.99 11.73
CA GLY A 613 -9.06 -14.72 12.16
C GLY A 613 -9.34 -14.45 13.64
N GLY A 614 -8.32 -14.06 14.42
CA GLY A 614 -8.47 -13.80 15.85
C GLY A 614 -8.24 -14.99 16.79
N THR A 615 -8.02 -16.21 16.28
CA THR A 615 -7.77 -17.42 17.13
C THR A 615 -6.35 -17.51 17.70
N GLY A 616 -5.57 -16.44 17.66
CA GLY A 616 -4.24 -16.39 18.27
C GLY A 616 -3.16 -17.27 17.61
N LYS A 617 -3.28 -17.62 16.32
CA LYS A 617 -2.26 -18.44 15.61
C LYS A 617 -0.85 -17.85 15.69
N THR A 618 -0.72 -16.54 15.49
CA THR A 618 0.56 -15.83 15.62
C THR A 618 1.12 -15.92 17.04
N PHE A 619 0.24 -15.86 18.05
CA PHE A 619 0.64 -15.99 19.45
C PHE A 619 1.20 -17.39 19.74
N LEU A 620 0.56 -18.45 19.23
CA LEU A 620 1.05 -19.82 19.28
C LEU A 620 2.41 -19.98 18.58
N TRP A 621 2.59 -19.42 17.38
CA TRP A 621 3.88 -19.49 16.67
C TRP A 621 5.00 -18.74 17.39
N ASN A 622 4.69 -17.63 18.05
CA ASN A 622 5.65 -16.89 18.87
C ASN A 622 6.06 -17.70 20.11
N ALA A 623 5.10 -18.37 20.77
CA ALA A 623 5.38 -19.25 21.90
C ALA A 623 6.29 -20.42 21.49
N LEU A 624 6.00 -21.09 20.37
CA LEU A 624 6.83 -22.19 19.83
C LEU A 624 8.24 -21.69 19.48
N SER A 625 8.34 -20.55 18.78
CA SER A 625 9.63 -19.96 18.41
C SER A 625 10.47 -19.62 19.65
N ALA A 626 9.85 -19.03 20.67
CA ALA A 626 10.54 -18.65 21.90
C ALA A 626 11.03 -19.87 22.68
N SER A 627 10.20 -20.91 22.84
CA SER A 627 10.57 -22.14 23.57
C SER A 627 11.72 -22.90 22.91
N ILE A 628 11.70 -23.01 21.58
CA ILE A 628 12.75 -23.75 20.86
C ILE A 628 14.05 -22.93 20.85
N ARG A 629 13.98 -21.62 20.61
CA ARG A 629 15.15 -20.74 20.64
C ARG A 629 15.76 -20.61 22.04
N SER A 630 14.96 -20.63 23.11
CA SER A 630 15.49 -20.60 24.48
C SER A 630 16.34 -21.83 24.82
N LYS A 631 16.08 -22.97 24.16
CA LYS A 631 16.88 -24.20 24.26
C LYS A 631 18.14 -24.17 23.41
N GLY A 632 18.29 -23.15 22.56
CA GLY A 632 19.44 -22.95 21.69
C GLY A 632 19.31 -23.59 20.31
N ASP A 633 18.14 -24.10 19.97
CA ASP A 633 17.82 -24.66 18.65
C ASP A 633 17.35 -23.57 17.68
N ILE A 634 17.46 -23.86 16.38
CA ILE A 634 17.19 -22.88 15.32
C ILE A 634 15.75 -22.97 14.84
N VAL A 635 15.10 -21.80 14.75
CA VAL A 635 13.73 -21.66 14.25
C VAL A 635 13.69 -20.68 13.09
N LEU A 636 13.36 -21.16 11.89
CA LEU A 636 13.19 -20.29 10.73
C LEU A 636 11.71 -19.88 10.58
N ASN A 637 11.41 -18.64 10.96
CA ASN A 637 10.07 -18.07 10.78
C ASN A 637 9.89 -17.52 9.36
N VAL A 638 8.92 -18.07 8.63
CA VAL A 638 8.62 -17.67 7.25
C VAL A 638 7.14 -17.40 7.03
N ALA A 639 6.87 -16.40 6.19
CA ALA A 639 5.53 -16.03 5.77
C ALA A 639 5.44 -15.76 4.26
N SER A 640 4.23 -15.78 3.72
CA SER A 640 3.97 -15.48 2.30
C SER A 640 4.08 -13.99 1.96
N SER A 641 3.86 -13.10 2.93
CA SER A 641 3.91 -11.64 2.75
C SER A 641 4.83 -10.97 3.77
N GLY A 642 5.40 -9.81 3.39
CA GLY A 642 6.28 -9.04 4.29
C GLY A 642 5.57 -8.58 5.56
N ILE A 643 4.29 -8.20 5.46
CA ILE A 643 3.51 -7.77 6.64
C ILE A 643 3.29 -8.93 7.61
N ALA A 644 2.99 -10.14 7.10
CA ALA A 644 2.85 -11.32 7.95
C ALA A 644 4.18 -11.76 8.57
N ALA A 645 5.28 -11.60 7.84
CA ALA A 645 6.62 -11.89 8.34
C ALA A 645 6.99 -11.00 9.55
N LEU A 646 6.60 -9.72 9.54
CA LEU A 646 6.85 -8.79 10.66
C LEU A 646 6.16 -9.18 11.97
N LEU A 647 5.13 -10.04 11.92
CA LEU A 647 4.42 -10.51 13.10
C LEU A 647 5.13 -11.66 13.82
N LEU A 648 6.20 -12.19 13.23
CA LEU A 648 7.01 -13.28 13.77
C LEU A 648 8.43 -12.77 14.08
N PRO A 649 9.05 -13.20 15.19
CA PRO A 649 10.42 -12.82 15.53
C PRO A 649 11.42 -13.34 14.50
N ASN A 650 12.22 -12.42 13.93
CA ASN A 650 13.06 -12.63 12.75
C ASN A 650 12.28 -13.17 11.53
N GLY A 651 10.98 -12.94 11.41
CA GLY A 651 10.21 -13.43 10.28
C GLY A 651 10.66 -12.81 8.95
N ARG A 652 10.81 -13.64 7.91
CA ARG A 652 11.07 -13.19 6.54
C ARG A 652 10.04 -13.77 5.58
N THR A 653 9.93 -13.19 4.37
CA THR A 653 9.14 -13.85 3.33
C THR A 653 9.84 -15.14 2.89
N ALA A 654 9.09 -16.15 2.47
CA ALA A 654 9.67 -17.38 1.92
C ALA A 654 10.66 -17.07 0.76
N HIS A 655 10.27 -16.16 -0.13
CA HIS A 655 11.10 -15.66 -1.23
C HIS A 655 12.44 -15.07 -0.74
N SER A 656 12.41 -14.23 0.30
CA SER A 656 13.61 -13.62 0.86
C SER A 656 14.47 -14.63 1.62
N ARG A 657 13.85 -15.49 2.42
CA ARG A 657 14.52 -16.44 3.31
C ARG A 657 15.21 -17.57 2.53
N PHE A 658 14.57 -18.08 1.48
CA PHE A 658 15.06 -19.20 0.69
C PHE A 658 15.61 -18.79 -0.69
N LYS A 659 15.67 -17.48 -0.98
CA LYS A 659 16.12 -16.94 -2.27
C LYS A 659 15.37 -17.55 -3.47
N VAL A 660 14.05 -17.75 -3.32
CA VAL A 660 13.21 -18.29 -4.38
C VAL A 660 13.16 -17.30 -5.56
N PRO A 661 13.59 -17.67 -6.77
CA PRO A 661 13.62 -16.77 -7.93
C PRO A 661 12.19 -16.37 -8.34
N LEU A 662 12.01 -15.10 -8.70
CA LEU A 662 10.75 -14.55 -9.21
C LEU A 662 10.89 -14.29 -10.72
N SER A 663 10.21 -15.09 -11.54
CA SER A 663 10.03 -14.79 -12.97
C SER A 663 8.94 -13.73 -13.11
N VAL A 664 9.34 -12.48 -13.31
CA VAL A 664 8.40 -11.39 -13.58
C VAL A 664 8.17 -11.33 -15.09
N ASN A 665 7.11 -11.97 -15.57
CA ASN A 665 6.61 -11.79 -16.94
C ASN A 665 5.72 -10.54 -17.02
#